data_AF-A0A5E5PQ60-F1
#
_entry.id   AF-A0A5E5PQ60-F1
#
_cell.length_a   1.000
_cell.length_b   1.000
_cell.length_c   1.000
_cell.angle_alpha   90.00
_cell.angle_beta   90.00
_cell.angle_gamma   90.00
#
_symmetry.space_group_name_H-M   'P 1'
#
loop_
_entity.id
_entity.type
_entity.pdbx_description
1 polymer ?
#
loop_
_entity_poly.entity_id
_entity_poly.type
_entity_poly.pdbx_seq_one_letter_code
_entity_poly.pdbx_strand_id
1 'polypeptide(L)'
;GNNNANTLNTTAKQTTLHGLGGNDTLTGGTTDDILVGGAGNDTLTGAGGRDIFDYGFENAGNDTITDFTLGNTTTNTNADIINLSDLLIGYSATSNLSDFVTAAADGAHTKLTINHDGTGVSGSSVTIILKNVAYTANLLTNMIANGNLVLESTGPTLAITGSGGIYIDKNTISGSPYINSNAITFNFSESIRDGSFTIDDIGIVNGTIDSGSFTKVSETQYTIRVTPSLGGEHSNVAITVAANTFTNIAGNANTAIAKNITKIRTLGDRIDIGRWSNIDLFGWDVSHADSMYRAFSNANVFNQYIGNWDVSDVTDMQYMFSNANAFNQDIGSWNVSKVTNMEWMFIDANSFNQDISSWDVSKVTSMHHMFDTATSFNQDISNWNIGAVTVMSWMFCRAHVFNQDIGSWDVSKVTDMRDMFHDAIVFNQDISNWNVSKVVDMSYMFSGTHAFNQDISNWDVSKVTDMSYMFSETRAFNQDISNWDVSKVTNMYHMFSGAHAFNQDIRNWEVSKVDTMSWMFYETHVFNQDISKWDVSKVTAMDWMFGSTKIFNQNIGNWEVSKVTNMDWMFINAEAFNQDIGHWDISSLTGANRMFNGSAMTIDNMDNTLRGWAKLDTAAGESAIQSDVTWGIAHYTDATAKQYLIDTYHWTINGGNFDASKTQQGTNNQDLLTVDTLRVTLHGLGGNDMLIGDTTDNILIGGKGDDTLIGGGGKDTFVYKYENAGNDFIEDFIVGNTSTNANADVIDLRDLFIGYDHTSNLSDFVTAVADGANTKLIIDHDGTGALNSLVSIVVTHAFTADLLGELITNGNLVLE
;
A
#
# COMPACT_ATOMS: atom_id res chain seq x y z
N GLY A 1 15.47 72.82 -36.42
CA GLY A 1 15.58 74.15 -36.97
C GLY A 1 16.98 74.27 -37.51
N ASN A 2 17.66 75.35 -37.14
CA ASN A 2 19.09 75.61 -37.33
C ASN A 2 19.58 76.41 -36.10
N ASN A 3 20.75 77.05 -36.17
CA ASN A 3 21.33 77.77 -35.02
C ASN A 3 20.80 79.20 -34.82
N ASN A 4 19.61 79.53 -35.35
CA ASN A 4 18.93 80.80 -35.14
C ASN A 4 17.54 80.55 -34.55
N ALA A 5 16.94 81.57 -33.93
CA ALA A 5 15.56 81.52 -33.46
C ALA A 5 14.58 81.09 -34.58
N ASN A 6 13.89 79.97 -34.37
CA ASN A 6 13.00 79.31 -35.29
C ASN A 6 11.62 79.11 -34.67
N THR A 7 10.60 79.03 -35.53
CA THR A 7 9.26 78.60 -35.13
C THR A 7 8.93 77.34 -35.92
N LEU A 8 8.70 76.23 -35.22
CA LEU A 8 8.45 74.91 -35.79
C LEU A 8 7.10 74.40 -35.29
N ASN A 9 6.25 73.92 -36.19
CA ASN A 9 4.93 73.41 -35.83
C ASN A 9 4.53 72.17 -36.63
N THR A 10 3.84 71.23 -35.98
CA THR A 10 3.20 70.05 -36.62
C THR A 10 1.70 70.04 -36.29
N THR A 11 0.92 69.10 -36.86
CA THR A 11 -0.55 69.09 -36.64
C THR A 11 -1.19 67.71 -36.44
N ALA A 12 -0.91 66.70 -37.25
CA ALA A 12 -1.72 65.45 -37.25
C ALA A 12 -0.91 64.13 -37.30
N LYS A 13 0.41 64.18 -37.10
CA LYS A 13 1.28 63.00 -37.08
C LYS A 13 2.24 63.10 -35.93
N GLN A 14 2.51 61.96 -35.29
CA GLN A 14 3.59 61.84 -34.31
C GLN A 14 4.91 62.28 -34.97
N THR A 15 5.50 63.34 -34.42
CA THR A 15 6.62 64.07 -35.01
C THR A 15 7.64 64.40 -33.94
N THR A 16 8.92 64.27 -34.27
CA THR A 16 10.00 64.85 -33.49
C THR A 16 10.33 66.24 -34.00
N LEU A 17 10.10 67.28 -33.19
CA LEU A 17 10.51 68.65 -33.47
C LEU A 17 11.83 68.93 -32.76
N HIS A 18 12.85 69.33 -33.51
CA HIS A 18 14.16 69.66 -32.96
C HIS A 18 14.50 71.11 -33.31
N GLY A 19 14.76 71.98 -32.34
CA GLY A 19 15.12 73.38 -32.52
C GLY A 19 16.56 73.56 -33.02
N LEU A 20 17.49 72.90 -32.32
CA LEU A 20 18.96 72.97 -32.44
C LEU A 20 19.58 74.11 -31.63
N GLY A 21 19.69 75.33 -32.18
CA GLY A 21 20.35 76.42 -31.49
C GLY A 21 19.65 77.76 -31.71
N GLY A 22 19.72 78.67 -30.73
CA GLY A 22 18.92 79.89 -30.73
C GLY A 22 17.66 79.72 -29.88
N ASN A 23 16.89 80.80 -29.70
CA ASN A 23 15.68 80.76 -28.87
C ASN A 23 14.48 80.40 -29.76
N ASP A 24 14.12 79.14 -29.76
CA ASP A 24 13.14 78.54 -30.64
C ASP A 24 11.74 78.47 -30.01
N THR A 25 10.74 78.30 -30.87
CA THR A 25 9.35 78.03 -30.48
C THR A 25 8.87 76.79 -31.21
N LEU A 26 8.69 75.70 -30.47
CA LEU A 26 8.26 74.40 -31.00
C LEU A 26 6.83 74.12 -30.55
N THR A 27 5.97 73.70 -31.48
CA THR A 27 4.57 73.36 -31.21
C THR A 27 4.22 72.01 -31.83
N GLY A 28 3.89 71.04 -30.99
CA GLY A 28 3.35 69.73 -31.34
C GLY A 28 1.95 69.80 -31.95
N GLY A 29 1.45 68.64 -32.33
CA GLY A 29 0.14 68.39 -32.91
C GLY A 29 -0.79 67.71 -31.91
N THR A 30 -1.76 66.94 -32.41
CA THR A 30 -2.74 66.23 -31.56
C THR A 30 -2.35 64.78 -31.26
N THR A 31 -1.08 64.43 -31.43
CA THR A 31 -0.53 63.07 -31.26
C THR A 31 0.72 63.15 -30.38
N ASP A 32 1.10 62.03 -29.76
CA ASP A 32 2.28 61.92 -28.91
C ASP A 32 3.56 62.36 -29.63
N ASP A 33 4.04 63.58 -29.37
CA ASP A 33 5.18 64.18 -30.07
C ASP A 33 6.44 64.21 -29.19
N ILE A 34 7.60 64.39 -29.83
CA ILE A 34 8.88 64.56 -29.13
C ILE A 34 9.40 65.96 -29.43
N LEU A 35 9.58 66.78 -28.40
CA LEU A 35 10.05 68.16 -28.53
C LEU A 35 11.43 68.30 -27.90
N VAL A 36 12.39 68.71 -28.73
CA VAL A 36 13.78 68.96 -28.36
C VAL A 36 14.11 70.43 -28.66
N GLY A 37 14.25 71.25 -27.63
CA GLY A 37 14.63 72.67 -27.78
C GLY A 37 16.06 72.80 -28.34
N GLY A 38 17.03 72.33 -27.55
CA GLY A 38 18.45 72.42 -27.89
C GLY A 38 19.11 73.56 -27.12
N ALA A 39 20.08 74.24 -27.73
CA ALA A 39 20.81 75.33 -27.10
C ALA A 39 20.12 76.68 -27.27
N GLY A 40 19.63 77.26 -26.19
CA GLY A 40 18.93 78.54 -26.23
C GLY A 40 17.85 78.58 -25.15
N ASN A 41 17.07 79.64 -25.09
CA ASN A 41 15.91 79.67 -24.20
C ASN A 41 14.65 79.43 -25.03
N ASP A 42 14.20 78.19 -25.06
CA ASP A 42 13.18 77.73 -25.99
C ASP A 42 11.78 77.75 -25.36
N THR A 43 10.77 77.81 -26.22
CA THR A 43 9.35 77.70 -25.85
C THR A 43 8.75 76.46 -26.50
N LEU A 44 8.40 75.47 -25.69
CA LEU A 44 7.91 74.16 -26.13
C LEU A 44 6.42 74.01 -25.78
N THR A 45 5.62 73.52 -26.71
CA THR A 45 4.17 73.31 -26.54
C THR A 45 3.83 71.96 -27.13
N GLY A 46 3.39 71.01 -26.32
CA GLY A 46 3.07 69.65 -26.78
C GLY A 46 1.75 69.57 -27.57
N ALA A 47 0.79 70.41 -27.18
CA ALA A 47 -0.60 70.44 -27.62
C ALA A 47 -1.43 69.23 -27.13
N GLY A 48 -1.64 68.20 -27.93
CA GLY A 48 -2.50 67.08 -27.55
C GLY A 48 -1.81 65.74 -27.75
N GLY A 49 -2.03 64.80 -26.83
CA GLY A 49 -1.32 63.53 -26.80
C GLY A 49 -0.50 63.43 -25.52
N ARG A 50 0.34 62.41 -25.43
CA ARG A 50 1.42 62.34 -24.46
C ARG A 50 2.70 62.78 -25.12
N ASP A 51 3.20 63.93 -24.71
CA ASP A 51 4.39 64.50 -25.31
C ASP A 51 5.62 64.21 -24.46
N ILE A 52 6.75 64.00 -25.13
CA ILE A 52 8.06 63.84 -24.51
C ILE A 52 8.86 65.10 -24.76
N PHE A 53 9.17 65.81 -23.67
CA PHE A 53 10.09 66.94 -23.66
C PHE A 53 11.48 66.41 -23.32
N ASP A 54 12.32 66.28 -24.33
CA ASP A 54 13.55 65.51 -24.25
C ASP A 54 14.78 66.42 -24.15
N TYR A 55 15.51 66.26 -23.05
CA TYR A 55 16.71 67.06 -22.73
C TYR A 55 17.99 66.26 -22.94
N GLY A 56 18.01 65.35 -23.92
CA GLY A 56 19.09 64.40 -24.19
C GLY A 56 20.43 64.98 -24.73
N PHE A 57 20.78 66.23 -24.43
CA PHE A 57 21.97 66.90 -25.00
C PHE A 57 22.72 67.76 -23.97
N GLU A 58 24.06 67.75 -24.01
CA GLU A 58 24.96 68.43 -23.07
C GLU A 58 24.82 69.97 -23.04
N ASN A 59 24.19 70.56 -24.06
CA ASN A 59 24.06 72.02 -24.25
C ASN A 59 22.61 72.53 -24.17
N ALA A 60 21.70 71.78 -23.54
CA ALA A 60 20.33 72.24 -23.34
C ALA A 60 20.30 73.60 -22.64
N GLY A 61 19.45 74.51 -23.10
CA GLY A 61 19.32 75.84 -22.49
C GLY A 61 18.06 75.98 -21.62
N ASN A 62 17.72 77.22 -21.23
CA ASN A 62 16.68 77.44 -20.22
C ASN A 62 15.30 77.57 -20.86
N ASP A 63 14.53 76.49 -20.77
CA ASP A 63 13.34 76.32 -21.59
C ASP A 63 12.05 76.51 -20.81
N THR A 64 10.99 76.81 -21.56
CA THR A 64 9.63 76.97 -21.04
C THR A 64 8.69 76.01 -21.76
N ILE A 65 8.09 75.09 -21.01
CA ILE A 65 7.02 74.21 -21.50
C ILE A 65 5.67 74.87 -21.17
N THR A 66 4.83 75.08 -22.18
CA THR A 66 3.66 75.95 -22.03
C THR A 66 2.37 75.25 -21.58
N ASP A 67 2.28 73.94 -21.77
CA ASP A 67 1.06 73.13 -21.59
C ASP A 67 1.30 71.75 -20.97
N PHE A 68 2.36 71.61 -20.17
CA PHE A 68 2.74 70.33 -19.54
C PHE A 68 1.61 69.70 -18.72
N THR A 69 1.21 68.49 -19.08
CA THR A 69 0.12 67.74 -18.47
C THR A 69 0.66 66.73 -17.45
N LEU A 70 0.44 67.00 -16.16
CA LEU A 70 0.78 66.06 -15.09
C LEU A 70 -0.20 64.87 -15.00
N GLY A 71 0.31 63.69 -14.67
CA GLY A 71 -0.52 62.54 -14.32
C GLY A 71 0.21 61.21 -14.41
N ASN A 72 -0.37 60.15 -13.85
CA ASN A 72 0.22 58.82 -13.96
C ASN A 72 0.25 58.35 -15.42
N THR A 73 1.46 58.21 -15.97
CA THR A 73 1.70 57.83 -17.36
C THR A 73 1.29 56.38 -17.66
N THR A 74 0.95 55.56 -16.67
CA THR A 74 0.34 54.24 -16.93
C THR A 74 -1.17 54.33 -17.15
N THR A 75 -1.84 55.37 -16.67
CA THR A 75 -3.31 55.47 -16.69
C THR A 75 -3.87 56.67 -17.44
N ASN A 76 -3.11 57.76 -17.57
CA ASN A 76 -3.50 58.96 -18.30
C ASN A 76 -2.76 58.99 -19.64
N THR A 77 -3.50 58.81 -20.74
CA THR A 77 -2.94 58.78 -22.09
C THR A 77 -2.38 60.12 -22.55
N ASN A 78 -2.71 61.23 -21.87
CA ASN A 78 -2.20 62.56 -22.20
C ASN A 78 -1.23 63.10 -21.13
N ALA A 79 -0.75 62.27 -20.19
CA ALA A 79 0.21 62.73 -19.21
C ALA A 79 1.61 62.78 -19.81
N ASP A 80 2.23 63.95 -19.79
CA ASP A 80 3.49 64.25 -20.45
C ASP A 80 4.71 63.78 -19.65
N ILE A 81 5.83 63.66 -20.36
CA ILE A 81 7.09 63.15 -19.84
C ILE A 81 8.21 64.17 -20.07
N ILE A 82 8.98 64.45 -19.03
CA ILE A 82 10.28 65.12 -19.14
C ILE A 82 11.35 64.04 -19.04
N ASN A 83 12.16 63.91 -20.09
CA ASN A 83 13.28 62.99 -20.13
C ASN A 83 14.58 63.76 -19.82
N LEU A 84 15.25 63.41 -18.72
CA LEU A 84 16.52 64.02 -18.31
C LEU A 84 17.71 63.05 -18.44
N SER A 85 17.50 61.87 -19.04
CA SER A 85 18.45 60.75 -18.98
C SER A 85 19.85 61.09 -19.48
N ASP A 86 20.00 61.78 -20.60
CA ASP A 86 21.34 62.17 -21.09
C ASP A 86 21.82 63.54 -20.56
N LEU A 87 20.99 64.22 -19.75
CA LEU A 87 21.35 65.51 -19.16
C LEU A 87 22.17 65.33 -17.87
N LEU A 88 21.97 64.23 -17.13
CA LEU A 88 22.61 63.99 -15.84
C LEU A 88 23.92 63.20 -15.98
N ILE A 89 25.02 63.79 -15.56
CA ILE A 89 26.37 63.20 -15.53
C ILE A 89 26.59 62.52 -14.17
N GLY A 90 26.81 61.22 -14.17
CA GLY A 90 27.13 60.46 -12.95
C GLY A 90 25.93 60.06 -12.08
N TYR A 91 24.70 60.22 -12.59
CA TYR A 91 23.52 59.64 -11.96
C TYR A 91 23.56 58.09 -12.04
N SER A 92 23.11 57.41 -10.98
CA SER A 92 23.08 55.95 -10.86
C SER A 92 21.91 55.51 -9.97
N ALA A 93 21.59 54.21 -9.94
CA ALA A 93 20.53 53.66 -9.09
C ALA A 93 20.69 53.93 -7.57
N THR A 94 21.89 54.32 -7.10
CA THR A 94 22.16 54.71 -5.72
C THR A 94 22.18 56.23 -5.48
N SER A 95 22.08 57.02 -6.54
CA SER A 95 22.07 58.49 -6.47
C SER A 95 20.70 58.99 -6.00
N ASN A 96 20.64 60.02 -5.15
CA ASN A 96 19.37 60.65 -4.82
C ASN A 96 19.03 61.67 -5.90
N LEU A 97 17.82 61.61 -6.48
CA LEU A 97 17.43 62.56 -7.52
C LEU A 97 17.46 64.02 -7.02
N SER A 98 17.23 64.24 -5.73
CA SER A 98 17.31 65.57 -5.11
C SER A 98 18.69 66.22 -5.22
N ASP A 99 19.75 65.43 -5.45
CA ASP A 99 21.11 65.95 -5.64
C ASP A 99 21.24 66.61 -7.03
N PHE A 100 20.39 66.23 -7.98
CA PHE A 100 20.45 66.65 -9.39
C PHE A 100 19.28 67.55 -9.79
N VAL A 101 18.08 67.33 -9.24
CA VAL A 101 16.87 68.05 -9.64
C VAL A 101 16.22 68.68 -8.42
N THR A 102 15.94 69.97 -8.52
CA THR A 102 15.14 70.70 -7.53
C THR A 102 13.94 71.35 -8.19
N ALA A 103 12.80 71.36 -7.50
CA ALA A 103 11.59 72.03 -7.96
C ALA A 103 11.24 73.17 -7.00
N ALA A 104 10.91 74.35 -7.55
CA ALA A 104 10.53 75.52 -6.78
C ALA A 104 9.36 76.26 -7.44
N ALA A 105 8.62 77.02 -6.64
CA ALA A 105 7.57 77.91 -7.14
C ALA A 105 8.17 79.08 -7.91
N ASP A 106 7.61 79.38 -9.09
CA ASP A 106 7.92 80.56 -9.89
C ASP A 106 6.60 81.26 -10.29
N GLY A 107 6.06 82.04 -9.36
CA GLY A 107 4.72 82.61 -9.49
C GLY A 107 3.62 81.53 -9.55
N ALA A 108 2.83 81.52 -10.63
CA ALA A 108 1.79 80.51 -10.89
C ALA A 108 2.33 79.27 -11.64
N HIS A 109 3.65 79.16 -11.77
CA HIS A 109 4.35 78.13 -12.53
C HIS A 109 5.31 77.36 -11.60
N THR A 110 5.85 76.26 -12.12
CA THR A 110 6.91 75.51 -11.44
C THR A 110 8.20 75.67 -12.23
N LYS A 111 9.29 75.97 -11.53
CA LYS A 111 10.63 75.93 -12.09
C LYS A 111 11.37 74.69 -11.59
N LEU A 112 11.74 73.82 -12.53
CA LEU A 112 12.70 72.75 -12.28
C LEU A 112 14.11 73.30 -12.55
N THR A 113 15.03 73.06 -11.63
CA THR A 113 16.45 73.35 -11.81
C THR A 113 17.20 72.03 -11.81
N ILE A 114 17.84 71.73 -12.92
CA ILE A 114 18.57 70.50 -13.18
C ILE A 114 20.05 70.82 -13.16
N ASN A 115 20.76 70.27 -12.19
CA ASN A 115 22.21 70.34 -12.08
C ASN A 115 22.83 69.09 -12.70
N HIS A 116 23.62 69.26 -13.76
CA HIS A 116 24.13 68.13 -14.56
C HIS A 116 24.93 67.13 -13.72
N ASP A 117 25.79 67.57 -12.80
CA ASP A 117 26.75 66.70 -12.09
C ASP A 117 26.43 66.45 -10.59
N GLY A 118 25.32 67.01 -10.10
CA GLY A 118 24.90 66.88 -8.71
C GLY A 118 25.78 67.60 -7.66
N THR A 119 26.80 68.37 -8.05
CA THR A 119 27.77 69.00 -7.13
C THR A 119 27.33 70.34 -6.52
N GLY A 120 26.26 70.96 -7.03
CA GLY A 120 25.69 72.22 -6.54
C GLY A 120 26.43 73.50 -6.97
N VAL A 121 27.40 73.43 -7.88
CA VAL A 121 28.16 74.59 -8.34
C VAL A 121 27.37 75.39 -9.40
N SER A 122 27.14 76.69 -9.15
CA SER A 122 26.38 77.57 -10.05
C SER A 122 27.19 77.89 -11.32
N GLY A 123 26.80 77.28 -12.44
CA GLY A 123 27.42 77.48 -13.75
C GLY A 123 27.08 76.42 -14.80
N SER A 124 26.57 75.26 -14.37
CA SER A 124 26.21 74.12 -15.22
C SER A 124 24.82 73.58 -14.84
N SER A 125 23.81 74.46 -14.86
CA SER A 125 22.44 74.07 -14.55
C SER A 125 21.47 74.54 -15.62
N VAL A 126 20.58 73.64 -16.02
CA VAL A 126 19.48 73.90 -16.94
C VAL A 126 18.21 74.14 -16.14
N THR A 127 17.41 75.12 -16.55
CA THR A 127 16.13 75.37 -15.90
C THR A 127 14.97 75.14 -16.86
N ILE A 128 13.95 74.43 -16.39
CA ILE A 128 12.72 74.15 -17.13
C ILE A 128 11.57 74.81 -16.39
N ILE A 129 10.87 75.72 -17.05
CA ILE A 129 9.66 76.35 -16.51
C ILE A 129 8.44 75.61 -17.04
N LEU A 130 7.69 74.97 -16.15
CA LEU A 130 6.40 74.35 -16.43
C LEU A 130 5.29 75.37 -16.20
N LYS A 131 4.81 75.99 -17.28
CA LYS A 131 3.72 76.97 -17.16
C LYS A 131 2.43 76.30 -16.73
N ASN A 132 1.67 77.03 -15.92
CA ASN A 132 0.38 76.64 -15.35
C ASN A 132 0.39 75.35 -14.51
N VAL A 133 1.56 74.79 -14.21
CA VAL A 133 1.75 73.70 -13.26
C VAL A 133 2.09 74.31 -11.91
N ALA A 134 1.18 74.21 -10.95
CA ALA A 134 1.37 74.75 -9.61
C ALA A 134 2.37 73.90 -8.80
N TYR A 135 3.35 74.57 -8.18
CA TYR A 135 4.31 73.88 -7.33
C TYR A 135 3.65 73.31 -6.07
N THR A 136 4.00 72.07 -5.72
CA THR A 136 3.72 71.47 -4.41
C THR A 136 4.99 70.82 -3.88
N ALA A 137 5.11 70.69 -2.55
CA ALA A 137 6.31 70.12 -1.92
C ALA A 137 6.63 68.69 -2.39
N ASN A 138 5.60 67.91 -2.77
CA ASN A 138 5.75 66.54 -3.28
C ASN A 138 5.77 66.45 -4.80
N LEU A 139 5.75 67.58 -5.52
CA LEU A 139 5.61 67.60 -6.98
C LEU A 139 6.70 66.76 -7.66
N LEU A 140 7.97 66.95 -7.28
CA LEU A 140 9.09 66.22 -7.87
C LEU A 140 8.98 64.70 -7.62
N THR A 141 8.73 64.29 -6.38
CA THR A 141 8.54 62.87 -6.03
C THR A 141 7.35 62.25 -6.76
N ASN A 142 6.25 63.01 -6.90
CA ASN A 142 5.08 62.56 -7.64
C ASN A 142 5.36 62.47 -9.13
N MET A 143 6.13 63.39 -9.72
CA MET A 143 6.51 63.32 -11.14
C MET A 143 7.34 62.06 -11.42
N ILE A 144 8.25 61.69 -10.53
CA ILE A 144 9.03 60.45 -10.64
C ILE A 144 8.10 59.23 -10.51
N ALA A 145 7.32 59.16 -9.43
CA ALA A 145 6.48 58.00 -9.11
C ALA A 145 5.39 57.76 -10.17
N ASN A 146 4.91 58.82 -10.82
CA ASN A 146 3.90 58.77 -11.86
C ASN A 146 4.50 58.70 -13.27
N GLY A 147 5.83 58.61 -13.41
CA GLY A 147 6.52 58.49 -14.69
C GLY A 147 6.53 59.75 -15.55
N ASN A 148 6.20 60.92 -15.00
CA ASN A 148 6.31 62.22 -15.68
C ASN A 148 7.74 62.76 -15.72
N LEU A 149 8.66 62.21 -14.92
CA LEU A 149 10.08 62.52 -14.93
C LEU A 149 10.88 61.22 -14.98
N VAL A 150 11.63 61.00 -16.06
CA VAL A 150 12.36 59.74 -16.31
C VAL A 150 13.87 60.02 -16.42
N LEU A 151 14.67 59.13 -15.83
CA LEU A 151 16.13 59.30 -15.64
C LEU A 151 16.97 58.24 -16.37
N GLU A 152 16.37 57.10 -16.71
CA GLU A 152 16.97 56.08 -17.58
C GLU A 152 15.86 55.60 -18.51
N SER A 153 16.11 55.53 -19.82
CA SER A 153 15.30 54.62 -20.63
C SER A 153 15.80 53.21 -20.33
N THR A 154 15.02 52.40 -19.64
CA THR A 154 15.34 50.98 -19.50
C THR A 154 15.33 50.37 -20.89
N GLY A 155 16.48 49.90 -21.37
CA GLY A 155 16.52 49.10 -22.59
C GLY A 155 15.65 47.84 -22.46
N PRO A 156 15.26 47.24 -23.59
CA PRO A 156 14.32 46.13 -23.59
C PRO A 156 14.92 44.90 -22.88
N THR A 157 14.10 44.18 -22.11
CA THR A 157 14.47 42.89 -21.49
C THR A 157 13.93 41.73 -22.31
N LEU A 158 14.54 40.54 -22.19
CA LEU A 158 14.20 39.35 -22.96
C LEU A 158 14.01 38.13 -22.06
N ALA A 159 12.83 37.51 -22.18
CA ALA A 159 12.52 36.19 -21.62
C ALA A 159 12.46 35.13 -22.72
N ILE A 160 13.28 34.09 -22.61
CA ILE A 160 13.35 32.98 -23.58
C ILE A 160 12.57 31.79 -23.03
N THR A 161 11.57 31.33 -23.77
CA THR A 161 10.66 30.22 -23.39
C THR A 161 10.59 29.15 -24.48
N GLY A 162 10.34 27.89 -24.11
CA GLY A 162 10.28 26.77 -25.06
C GLY A 162 11.25 25.65 -24.66
N SER A 163 11.13 24.48 -25.31
CA SER A 163 11.90 23.26 -24.96
C SER A 163 12.87 22.77 -26.03
N GLY A 164 12.83 23.34 -27.24
CA GLY A 164 13.82 23.04 -28.30
C GLY A 164 13.80 21.61 -28.87
N GLY A 165 12.75 20.81 -28.59
CA GLY A 165 12.67 19.38 -28.95
C GLY A 165 13.54 18.51 -28.04
N ILE A 166 13.32 17.22 -27.77
CA ILE A 166 12.35 16.19 -28.18
C ILE A 166 11.84 15.53 -26.88
N TYR A 167 10.53 15.24 -26.81
CA TYR A 167 9.88 14.31 -25.86
C TYR A 167 9.49 13.07 -26.68
N ILE A 168 10.12 11.91 -26.44
CA ILE A 168 9.61 10.62 -26.91
C ILE A 168 9.24 9.85 -25.66
N ASP A 169 7.98 9.90 -25.28
CA ASP A 169 7.43 8.94 -24.35
C ASP A 169 7.22 7.63 -25.11
N LYS A 170 8.02 6.61 -24.77
CA LYS A 170 7.88 5.27 -25.34
C LYS A 170 6.59 4.55 -24.87
N ASN A 171 5.82 5.12 -23.94
CA ASN A 171 4.64 4.52 -23.31
C ASN A 171 3.31 5.26 -23.57
N THR A 172 3.24 6.30 -24.42
CA THR A 172 1.92 6.90 -24.71
C THR A 172 1.10 5.98 -25.60
N ILE A 173 -0.02 5.49 -25.06
CA ILE A 173 -1.20 5.10 -25.87
C ILE A 173 -1.48 6.26 -26.83
N SER A 174 -1.71 5.94 -28.11
CA SER A 174 -2.05 6.93 -29.12
C SER A 174 -3.18 7.86 -28.63
N GLY A 175 -2.87 9.15 -28.40
CA GLY A 175 -3.91 10.16 -28.20
C GLY A 175 -3.76 11.17 -27.05
N SER A 176 -2.67 11.22 -26.26
CA SER A 176 -2.50 12.29 -25.26
C SER A 176 -1.93 13.59 -25.89
N PRO A 177 -2.51 14.78 -25.63
CA PRO A 177 -2.08 16.02 -26.25
C PRO A 177 -0.96 16.69 -25.43
N TYR A 178 0.27 16.16 -25.52
CA TYR A 178 1.45 16.89 -25.09
C TYR A 178 2.24 17.36 -26.32
N ILE A 179 2.50 18.66 -26.34
CA ILE A 179 2.89 19.44 -27.52
C ILE A 179 4.36 19.19 -27.86
N ASN A 180 4.60 18.50 -28.97
CA ASN A 180 5.89 18.44 -29.66
C ASN A 180 6.25 19.80 -30.25
N SER A 181 6.59 20.77 -29.40
CA SER A 181 7.06 22.07 -29.87
C SER A 181 8.57 22.14 -29.72
N ASN A 182 9.27 21.83 -30.80
CA ASN A 182 10.65 22.23 -31.04
C ASN A 182 10.81 23.75 -31.24
N ALA A 183 9.77 24.55 -30.95
CA ALA A 183 9.83 25.99 -31.03
C ALA A 183 10.40 26.61 -29.74
N ILE A 184 11.25 27.61 -29.93
CA ILE A 184 11.73 28.52 -28.89
C ILE A 184 11.19 29.90 -29.21
N THR A 185 10.70 30.59 -28.18
CA THR A 185 10.09 31.92 -28.26
C THR A 185 10.90 32.91 -27.45
N PHE A 186 11.24 34.03 -28.08
CA PHE A 186 11.91 35.18 -27.50
C PHE A 186 10.84 36.24 -27.23
N ASN A 187 10.57 36.54 -25.96
CA ASN A 187 9.57 37.51 -25.53
C ASN A 187 10.27 38.76 -24.99
N PHE A 188 10.12 39.87 -25.71
CA PHE A 188 10.68 41.16 -25.34
C PHE A 188 9.69 41.93 -24.46
N SER A 189 10.19 42.69 -23.47
CA SER A 189 9.32 43.49 -22.58
C SER A 189 8.61 44.65 -23.29
N GLU A 190 9.08 45.05 -24.46
CA GLU A 190 8.57 46.13 -25.29
C GLU A 190 8.96 45.91 -26.76
N SER A 191 8.45 46.76 -27.65
CA SER A 191 8.76 46.70 -29.08
C SER A 191 10.25 46.99 -29.33
N ILE A 192 10.92 46.12 -30.07
CA ILE A 192 12.32 46.30 -30.45
C ILE A 192 12.45 46.88 -31.85
N ARG A 193 13.53 47.63 -32.10
CA ARG A 193 13.79 48.24 -33.41
C ARG A 193 13.91 47.15 -34.49
N ASP A 194 13.25 47.34 -35.63
CA ASP A 194 13.30 46.40 -36.75
C ASP A 194 14.74 46.10 -37.17
N GLY A 195 15.05 44.80 -37.29
CA GLY A 195 16.39 44.32 -37.65
C GLY A 195 17.44 44.41 -36.54
N SER A 196 17.09 44.87 -35.32
CA SER A 196 18.02 44.89 -34.18
C SER A 196 18.23 43.53 -33.51
N PHE A 197 17.39 42.53 -33.79
CA PHE A 197 17.55 41.15 -33.33
C PHE A 197 17.45 40.20 -34.53
N THR A 198 18.47 39.38 -34.71
CA THR A 198 18.66 38.48 -35.86
C THR A 198 18.96 37.06 -35.41
N ILE A 199 19.09 36.13 -36.36
CA ILE A 199 19.47 34.75 -36.03
C ILE A 199 20.90 34.63 -35.50
N ASP A 200 21.81 35.52 -35.92
CA ASP A 200 23.23 35.52 -35.53
C ASP A 200 23.43 35.94 -34.07
N ASP A 201 22.42 36.60 -33.50
CA ASP A 201 22.36 37.05 -32.12
C ASP A 201 22.00 35.93 -31.12
N ILE A 202 21.63 34.75 -31.64
CA ILE A 202 21.21 33.60 -30.87
C ILE A 202 22.37 32.60 -30.79
N GLY A 203 23.06 32.59 -29.64
CA GLY A 203 23.99 31.52 -29.31
C GLY A 203 23.24 30.23 -29.02
N ILE A 204 23.64 29.13 -29.64
CA ILE A 204 23.09 27.79 -29.40
C ILE A 204 24.22 26.78 -29.16
N VAL A 205 24.05 25.93 -28.15
CA VAL A 205 24.94 24.80 -27.83
C VAL A 205 24.11 23.52 -27.81
N ASN A 206 24.65 22.41 -28.33
CA ASN A 206 24.01 21.08 -28.43
C ASN A 206 22.68 21.03 -29.20
N GLY A 207 22.46 22.01 -30.08
CA GLY A 207 21.35 22.04 -31.01
C GLY A 207 21.68 22.88 -32.24
N THR A 208 20.91 22.68 -33.29
CA THR A 208 20.97 23.49 -34.51
C THR A 208 19.64 24.20 -34.71
N ILE A 209 19.68 25.49 -35.05
CA ILE A 209 18.47 26.24 -35.43
C ILE A 209 18.03 25.75 -36.81
N ASP A 210 16.79 25.31 -36.94
CA ASP A 210 16.21 24.82 -38.19
C ASP A 210 16.22 25.96 -39.22
N SER A 211 16.81 25.71 -40.39
CA SER A 211 16.93 26.69 -41.45
C SER A 211 15.55 27.24 -41.85
N GLY A 212 15.38 28.56 -41.84
CA GLY A 212 14.12 29.23 -42.19
C GLY A 212 13.05 29.24 -41.08
N SER A 213 13.40 28.82 -39.86
CA SER A 213 12.46 28.84 -38.73
C SER A 213 12.38 30.17 -37.97
N PHE A 214 13.39 31.04 -38.11
CA PHE A 214 13.41 32.36 -37.46
C PHE A 214 12.31 33.26 -38.01
N THR A 215 11.32 33.58 -37.17
CA THR A 215 10.10 34.29 -37.55
C THR A 215 9.80 35.40 -36.54
N LYS A 216 9.61 36.63 -37.03
CA LYS A 216 9.01 37.73 -36.24
C LYS A 216 7.51 37.47 -36.14
N VAL A 217 7.02 37.16 -34.95
CA VAL A 217 5.59 36.88 -34.70
C VAL A 217 4.83 38.18 -34.40
N SER A 218 5.47 39.10 -33.66
CA SER A 218 4.97 40.44 -33.38
C SER A 218 6.14 41.41 -33.12
N GLU A 219 5.84 42.69 -32.84
CA GLU A 219 6.85 43.68 -32.43
C GLU A 219 7.59 43.30 -31.13
N THR A 220 7.02 42.41 -30.32
CA THR A 220 7.56 41.98 -29.02
C THR A 220 7.89 40.48 -28.96
N GLN A 221 7.76 39.75 -30.06
CA GLN A 221 7.91 38.30 -30.05
C GLN A 221 8.53 37.73 -31.32
N TYR A 222 9.56 36.91 -31.14
CA TYR A 222 10.23 36.16 -32.20
C TYR A 222 10.25 34.68 -31.87
N THR A 223 10.24 33.82 -32.89
CA THR A 223 10.32 32.37 -32.71
C THR A 223 11.36 31.74 -33.60
N ILE A 224 11.95 30.64 -33.15
CA ILE A 224 12.78 29.72 -33.95
C ILE A 224 12.29 28.30 -33.72
N ARG A 225 12.72 27.36 -34.58
CA ARG A 225 12.70 25.93 -34.28
C ARG A 225 14.11 25.42 -34.11
N VAL A 226 14.30 24.54 -33.15
CA VAL A 226 15.61 23.94 -32.84
C VAL A 226 15.52 22.43 -33.01
N THR A 227 16.50 21.86 -33.68
CA THR A 227 16.76 20.42 -33.68
C THR A 227 17.91 20.13 -32.71
N PRO A 228 17.69 19.35 -31.63
CA PRO A 228 18.77 18.97 -30.72
C PRO A 228 19.82 18.11 -31.44
N SER A 229 21.10 18.42 -31.26
CA SER A 229 22.22 17.61 -31.76
C SER A 229 22.78 16.76 -30.61
N LEU A 230 21.89 15.97 -29.98
CA LEU A 230 22.23 15.09 -28.86
C LEU A 230 22.93 13.83 -29.39
N GLY A 231 24.17 13.98 -29.84
CA GLY A 231 25.01 12.85 -30.21
C GLY A 231 25.63 12.24 -28.96
N GLY A 232 25.26 10.99 -28.62
CA GLY A 232 26.05 9.99 -27.88
C GLY A 232 26.71 10.31 -26.53
N GLU A 233 26.68 11.55 -26.03
CA GLU A 233 27.35 12.02 -24.81
C GLU A 233 26.48 13.02 -24.01
N HIS A 234 25.20 13.18 -24.39
CA HIS A 234 24.10 13.97 -23.80
C HIS A 234 24.49 15.26 -23.04
N SER A 235 24.04 16.40 -23.55
CA SER A 235 24.09 17.71 -22.91
C SER A 235 22.88 18.51 -23.39
N ASN A 236 22.29 19.39 -22.57
CA ASN A 236 21.06 20.10 -22.99
C ASN A 236 21.29 21.09 -24.13
N VAL A 237 20.21 21.45 -24.82
CA VAL A 237 20.22 22.61 -25.72
C VAL A 237 20.28 23.87 -24.85
N ALA A 238 21.38 24.61 -24.94
CA ALA A 238 21.51 25.90 -24.28
C ALA A 238 21.37 27.02 -25.32
N ILE A 239 20.49 27.96 -25.05
CA ILE A 239 20.23 29.14 -25.87
C ILE A 239 20.63 30.36 -25.06
N THR A 240 21.45 31.21 -25.66
CA THR A 240 21.97 32.41 -25.02
C THR A 240 21.84 33.59 -25.96
N VAL A 241 21.31 34.71 -25.46
CA VAL A 241 21.35 36.01 -26.13
C VAL A 241 22.20 36.92 -25.26
N ALA A 242 23.25 37.51 -25.83
CA ALA A 242 24.20 38.33 -25.09
C ALA A 242 23.60 39.68 -24.68
N ALA A 243 24.32 40.41 -23.82
CA ALA A 243 24.01 41.81 -23.58
C ALA A 243 24.44 42.67 -24.79
N ASN A 244 23.77 43.81 -24.96
CA ASN A 244 23.97 44.78 -26.04
C ASN A 244 23.70 44.23 -27.45
N THR A 245 22.79 43.27 -27.53
CA THR A 245 22.47 42.53 -28.75
C THR A 245 21.32 43.16 -29.53
N PHE A 246 20.28 43.64 -28.84
CA PHE A 246 19.10 44.26 -29.46
C PHE A 246 18.75 45.57 -28.76
N THR A 247 18.01 46.44 -29.46
CA THR A 247 17.64 47.77 -28.95
C THR A 247 16.14 48.00 -29.05
N ASN A 248 15.55 48.78 -28.13
CA ASN A 248 14.18 49.27 -28.32
C ASN A 248 14.11 50.29 -29.47
N ILE A 249 12.91 50.77 -29.78
CA ILE A 249 12.69 51.79 -30.83
C ILE A 249 13.50 53.07 -30.54
N ALA A 250 13.69 53.41 -29.26
CA ALA A 250 14.48 54.56 -28.81
C ALA A 250 16.01 54.36 -28.89
N GLY A 251 16.48 53.17 -29.27
CA GLY A 251 17.91 52.86 -29.44
C GLY A 251 18.63 52.36 -28.20
N ASN A 252 17.92 52.18 -27.07
CA ASN A 252 18.50 51.69 -25.83
C ASN A 252 18.68 50.17 -25.89
N ALA A 253 19.87 49.70 -25.56
CA ALA A 253 20.26 48.29 -25.71
C ALA A 253 19.86 47.43 -24.50
N ASN A 254 19.66 46.13 -24.71
CA ASN A 254 19.47 45.20 -23.61
C ASN A 254 20.76 45.06 -22.78
N THR A 255 20.67 45.19 -21.46
CA THR A 255 21.85 45.13 -20.58
C THR A 255 22.08 43.75 -19.97
N ALA A 256 21.06 42.90 -19.95
CA ALA A 256 21.11 41.55 -19.39
C ALA A 256 21.35 40.47 -20.46
N ILE A 257 22.19 39.48 -20.12
CA ILE A 257 22.31 38.24 -20.88
C ILE A 257 21.08 37.37 -20.57
N ALA A 258 20.35 36.97 -21.61
CA ALA A 258 19.24 36.02 -21.46
C ALA A 258 19.72 34.61 -21.77
N LYS A 259 19.36 33.63 -20.93
CA LYS A 259 19.68 32.21 -21.13
C LYS A 259 18.44 31.34 -20.97
N ASN A 260 18.36 30.28 -21.78
CA ASN A 260 17.41 29.18 -21.62
C ASN A 260 18.18 27.88 -21.85
N ILE A 261 18.23 27.02 -20.83
CA ILE A 261 18.82 25.68 -20.93
C ILE A 261 17.65 24.71 -20.87
N THR A 262 17.54 23.83 -21.86
CA THR A 262 16.47 22.83 -21.89
C THR A 262 16.68 21.80 -20.78
N LYS A 263 15.61 21.19 -20.29
CA LYS A 263 15.69 20.11 -19.29
C LYS A 263 15.70 18.76 -19.98
N ILE A 264 16.51 17.81 -19.49
CA ILE A 264 16.32 16.39 -19.82
C ILE A 264 15.18 15.88 -18.95
N ARG A 265 13.96 15.96 -19.50
CA ARG A 265 12.80 15.31 -18.90
C ARG A 265 12.93 13.81 -19.09
N THR A 266 13.20 13.10 -18.01
CA THR A 266 13.38 11.65 -17.94
C THR A 266 14.53 11.09 -18.81
N LEU A 267 15.66 10.77 -18.18
CA LEU A 267 16.82 10.21 -18.88
C LEU A 267 16.53 8.87 -19.57
N GLY A 268 15.67 8.02 -19.00
CA GLY A 268 15.35 6.71 -19.58
C GLY A 268 14.63 6.73 -20.92
N ASP A 269 14.03 7.85 -21.30
CA ASP A 269 13.48 8.04 -22.64
C ASP A 269 14.57 8.36 -23.68
N ARG A 270 15.78 8.74 -23.23
CA ARG A 270 16.91 9.12 -24.07
C ARG A 270 17.97 8.01 -24.15
N ILE A 271 17.97 7.10 -23.20
CA ILE A 271 18.87 5.95 -23.16
C ILE A 271 18.19 4.75 -23.82
N ASP A 272 18.87 4.14 -24.80
CA ASP A 272 18.48 2.86 -25.40
C ASP A 272 19.61 1.85 -25.23
N ILE A 273 19.70 1.27 -24.04
CA ILE A 273 20.66 0.21 -23.72
C ILE A 273 19.94 -1.10 -23.90
N GLY A 274 20.19 -1.76 -25.04
CA GLY A 274 19.66 -3.10 -25.27
C GLY A 274 20.02 -4.05 -24.13
N ARG A 275 19.17 -5.04 -23.86
CA ARG A 275 19.31 -6.00 -22.75
C ARG A 275 20.70 -6.62 -22.58
N TRP A 276 21.41 -6.79 -23.69
CA TRP A 276 22.74 -7.42 -23.77
C TRP A 276 23.86 -6.43 -24.10
N SER A 277 23.61 -5.13 -23.94
CA SER A 277 24.56 -4.05 -24.23
C SER A 277 25.21 -3.54 -22.96
N ASN A 278 26.52 -3.27 -23.04
CA ASN A 278 27.32 -2.67 -21.97
C ASN A 278 28.05 -1.42 -22.51
N ILE A 279 27.27 -0.51 -23.11
CA ILE A 279 27.75 0.71 -23.78
C ILE A 279 28.42 1.66 -22.77
N ASP A 280 29.58 2.21 -23.14
CA ASP A 280 30.32 3.21 -22.35
C ASP A 280 29.58 4.56 -22.35
N LEU A 281 29.34 5.08 -21.15
CA LEU A 281 28.63 6.34 -20.90
C LEU A 281 29.46 7.32 -20.05
N PHE A 282 30.76 7.06 -19.88
CA PHE A 282 31.62 7.84 -18.98
C PHE A 282 31.60 9.35 -19.29
N GLY A 283 31.47 9.72 -20.56
CA GLY A 283 31.46 11.12 -21.03
C GLY A 283 30.11 11.85 -20.95
N TRP A 284 29.04 11.21 -20.45
CA TRP A 284 27.70 11.78 -20.49
C TRP A 284 27.48 12.90 -19.47
N ASP A 285 26.88 14.03 -19.90
CA ASP A 285 26.42 15.10 -19.01
C ASP A 285 24.92 14.99 -18.68
N VAL A 286 24.62 14.50 -17.48
CA VAL A 286 23.25 14.33 -16.98
C VAL A 286 22.83 15.38 -15.95
N SER A 287 23.62 16.45 -15.77
CA SER A 287 23.46 17.47 -14.71
C SER A 287 22.12 18.21 -14.69
N HIS A 288 21.32 18.10 -15.75
CA HIS A 288 20.02 18.75 -15.86
C HIS A 288 18.87 17.75 -16.12
N ALA A 289 19.11 16.47 -15.84
CA ALA A 289 18.06 15.47 -15.78
C ALA A 289 17.20 15.71 -14.53
N ASP A 290 15.88 15.83 -14.71
CA ASP A 290 14.93 15.94 -13.59
C ASP A 290 14.38 14.58 -13.14
N SER A 291 14.50 13.55 -13.98
CA SER A 291 14.12 12.16 -13.68
C SER A 291 15.08 11.17 -14.35
N MET A 292 15.34 10.07 -13.65
CA MET A 292 16.10 8.90 -14.11
C MET A 292 15.20 7.68 -14.32
N TYR A 293 13.88 7.90 -14.39
CA TYR A 293 12.90 6.83 -14.54
C TYR A 293 13.29 5.85 -15.64
N ARG A 294 13.46 4.57 -15.26
CA ARG A 294 13.82 3.43 -16.15
C ARG A 294 15.12 3.56 -16.95
N ALA A 295 16.06 4.44 -16.58
CA ALA A 295 17.27 4.70 -17.39
C ALA A 295 18.08 3.46 -17.80
N PHE A 296 18.21 2.49 -16.89
CA PHE A 296 18.92 1.22 -17.11
C PHE A 296 18.02 0.00 -16.89
N SER A 297 16.70 0.18 -17.00
CA SER A 297 15.76 -0.91 -16.82
C SER A 297 15.99 -2.01 -17.87
N ASN A 298 16.07 -3.26 -17.43
CA ASN A 298 16.38 -4.45 -18.23
C ASN A 298 17.77 -4.48 -18.86
N ALA A 299 18.69 -3.58 -18.49
CA ALA A 299 20.07 -3.58 -18.97
C ALA A 299 20.90 -4.68 -18.25
N ASN A 300 20.59 -5.94 -18.53
CA ASN A 300 21.01 -7.12 -17.77
C ASN A 300 22.54 -7.23 -17.59
N VAL A 301 23.31 -6.85 -18.61
CA VAL A 301 24.79 -6.93 -18.61
C VAL A 301 25.47 -5.57 -18.43
N PHE A 302 24.70 -4.49 -18.22
CA PHE A 302 25.27 -3.15 -18.05
C PHE A 302 26.00 -3.03 -16.72
N ASN A 303 27.26 -2.60 -16.77
CA ASN A 303 28.13 -2.44 -15.62
C ASN A 303 29.21 -1.38 -15.85
N GLN A 304 28.88 -0.30 -16.58
CA GLN A 304 29.81 0.81 -16.81
C GLN A 304 29.79 1.83 -15.68
N TYR A 305 30.95 2.42 -15.42
CA TYR A 305 31.11 3.41 -14.36
C TYR A 305 30.37 4.71 -14.70
N ILE A 306 29.46 5.10 -13.82
CA ILE A 306 28.61 6.31 -13.92
C ILE A 306 28.66 7.15 -12.62
N GLY A 307 29.59 6.88 -11.71
CA GLY A 307 29.74 7.60 -10.45
C GLY A 307 30.09 9.08 -10.62
N ASN A 308 30.60 9.48 -11.79
CA ASN A 308 30.92 10.86 -12.14
C ASN A 308 29.72 11.71 -12.60
N TRP A 309 28.53 11.11 -12.73
CA TRP A 309 27.32 11.80 -13.15
C TRP A 309 26.83 12.78 -12.07
N ASP A 310 26.48 14.00 -12.47
CA ASP A 310 25.78 14.96 -11.62
C ASP A 310 24.27 14.68 -11.67
N VAL A 311 23.73 14.16 -10.57
CA VAL A 311 22.30 13.83 -10.43
C VAL A 311 21.58 14.80 -9.48
N SER A 312 22.20 15.95 -9.17
CA SER A 312 21.73 16.86 -8.12
C SER A 312 20.40 17.58 -8.41
N ASP A 313 19.91 17.52 -9.65
CA ASP A 313 18.60 18.02 -10.08
C ASP A 313 17.53 16.92 -10.22
N VAL A 314 17.90 15.65 -10.08
CA VAL A 314 16.98 14.50 -10.21
C VAL A 314 16.03 14.44 -9.02
N THR A 315 14.74 14.31 -9.30
CA THR A 315 13.69 14.12 -8.30
C THR A 315 13.09 12.71 -8.26
N ASP A 316 13.32 11.92 -9.32
CA ASP A 316 12.70 10.60 -9.50
C ASP A 316 13.72 9.59 -10.05
N MET A 317 13.91 8.46 -9.35
CA MET A 317 14.81 7.37 -9.74
C MET A 317 14.08 6.02 -9.88
N GLN A 318 12.76 6.05 -10.03
CA GLN A 318 11.95 4.85 -10.08
C GLN A 318 12.38 3.90 -11.22
N TYR A 319 12.51 2.60 -10.93
CA TYR A 319 12.99 1.56 -11.87
C TYR A 319 14.38 1.79 -12.50
N MET A 320 15.19 2.73 -12.02
CA MET A 320 16.43 3.14 -12.72
C MET A 320 17.34 1.95 -13.07
N PHE A 321 17.55 1.01 -12.16
CA PHE A 321 18.37 -0.20 -12.34
C PHE A 321 17.55 -1.51 -12.26
N SER A 322 16.25 -1.43 -12.49
CA SER A 322 15.38 -2.61 -12.49
C SER A 322 15.90 -3.65 -13.48
N ASN A 323 16.13 -4.90 -13.05
CA ASN A 323 16.68 -5.98 -13.86
C ASN A 323 18.10 -5.73 -14.42
N ALA A 324 18.86 -4.76 -13.91
CA ALA A 324 20.26 -4.52 -14.25
C ALA A 324 21.19 -5.49 -13.49
N ASN A 325 21.08 -6.78 -13.83
CA ASN A 325 21.62 -7.90 -13.05
C ASN A 325 23.13 -7.82 -12.79
N ALA A 326 23.92 -7.34 -13.76
CA ALA A 326 25.37 -7.22 -13.67
C ALA A 326 25.86 -5.90 -13.05
N PHE A 327 24.98 -4.93 -12.82
CA PHE A 327 25.38 -3.59 -12.39
C PHE A 327 25.90 -3.61 -10.95
N ASN A 328 27.14 -3.16 -10.76
CA ASN A 328 27.80 -3.08 -9.45
C ASN A 328 28.89 -2.00 -9.45
N GLN A 329 28.62 -0.83 -10.04
CA GLN A 329 29.57 0.29 -10.09
C GLN A 329 29.29 1.31 -9.00
N ASP A 330 30.36 1.94 -8.51
CA ASP A 330 30.29 2.94 -7.45
C ASP A 330 29.47 4.16 -7.89
N ILE A 331 28.45 4.46 -7.10
CA ILE A 331 27.52 5.59 -7.22
C ILE A 331 27.33 6.29 -5.87
N GLY A 332 28.19 6.02 -4.87
CA GLY A 332 28.07 6.58 -3.52
C GLY A 332 28.23 8.11 -3.49
N SER A 333 28.96 8.67 -4.45
CA SER A 333 29.19 10.12 -4.58
C SER A 333 28.01 10.92 -5.15
N TRP A 334 26.92 10.26 -5.56
CA TRP A 334 25.75 10.94 -6.11
C TRP A 334 25.03 11.81 -5.07
N ASN A 335 24.68 13.03 -5.46
CA ASN A 335 23.84 13.90 -4.66
C ASN A 335 22.35 13.62 -4.94
N VAL A 336 21.74 12.78 -4.12
CA VAL A 336 20.32 12.39 -4.24
C VAL A 336 19.36 13.22 -3.36
N SER A 337 19.82 14.34 -2.78
CA SER A 337 19.06 15.15 -1.80
C SER A 337 17.76 15.79 -2.31
N LYS A 338 17.48 15.71 -3.62
CA LYS A 338 16.21 16.15 -4.23
C LYS A 338 15.29 15.00 -4.64
N VAL A 339 15.76 13.75 -4.57
CA VAL A 339 14.98 12.58 -4.95
C VAL A 339 13.86 12.36 -3.95
N THR A 340 12.64 12.20 -4.45
CA THR A 340 11.45 11.91 -3.66
C THR A 340 10.91 10.50 -3.89
N ASN A 341 11.26 9.86 -5.01
CA ASN A 341 10.81 8.53 -5.38
C ASN A 341 12.00 7.62 -5.77
N MET A 342 12.16 6.50 -5.06
CA MET A 342 13.16 5.46 -5.33
C MET A 342 12.53 4.06 -5.47
N GLU A 343 11.22 4.00 -5.74
CA GLU A 343 10.52 2.72 -5.87
C GLU A 343 11.15 1.86 -6.98
N TRP A 344 11.31 0.56 -6.71
CA TRP A 344 11.86 -0.40 -7.68
C TRP A 344 13.26 -0.06 -8.23
N MET A 345 14.01 0.84 -7.58
CA MET A 345 15.27 1.35 -8.15
C MET A 345 16.28 0.23 -8.45
N PHE A 346 16.44 -0.73 -7.53
CA PHE A 346 17.37 -1.86 -7.66
C PHE A 346 16.67 -3.23 -7.67
N ILE A 347 15.39 -3.30 -8.07
CA ILE A 347 14.72 -4.60 -8.19
C ILE A 347 15.49 -5.51 -9.17
N ASP A 348 15.76 -6.75 -8.80
CA ASP A 348 16.52 -7.73 -9.58
C ASP A 348 17.94 -7.28 -9.98
N ALA A 349 18.50 -6.24 -9.32
CA ALA A 349 19.89 -5.82 -9.49
C ALA A 349 20.83 -6.76 -8.71
N ASN A 350 20.83 -8.04 -9.09
CA ASN A 350 21.42 -9.16 -8.33
C ASN A 350 22.87 -8.94 -7.87
N SER A 351 23.70 -8.27 -8.67
CA SER A 351 25.13 -8.03 -8.34
C SER A 351 25.39 -6.76 -7.55
N PHE A 352 24.40 -5.87 -7.39
CA PHE A 352 24.61 -4.55 -6.80
C PHE A 352 24.92 -4.66 -5.30
N ASN A 353 26.09 -4.15 -4.90
CA ASN A 353 26.53 -4.14 -3.50
C ASN A 353 27.54 -3.00 -3.24
N GLN A 354 27.28 -1.81 -3.77
CA GLN A 354 28.16 -0.64 -3.61
C GLN A 354 27.70 0.26 -2.46
N ASP A 355 28.67 0.92 -1.82
CA ASP A 355 28.41 1.82 -0.69
C ASP A 355 27.57 3.02 -1.13
N ILE A 356 26.41 3.17 -0.50
CA ILE A 356 25.45 4.26 -0.69
C ILE A 356 25.09 4.92 0.66
N SER A 357 25.92 4.71 1.69
CA SER A 357 25.72 5.23 3.04
C SER A 357 25.66 6.76 3.11
N SER A 358 26.32 7.45 2.17
CA SER A 358 26.38 8.91 2.07
C SER A 358 25.16 9.57 1.42
N TRP A 359 24.20 8.80 0.91
CA TRP A 359 23.01 9.33 0.25
C TRP A 359 22.07 10.05 1.23
N ASP A 360 21.70 11.28 0.90
CA ASP A 360 20.64 12.01 1.60
C ASP A 360 19.26 11.61 1.06
N VAL A 361 18.64 10.61 1.69
CA VAL A 361 17.30 10.11 1.35
C VAL A 361 16.17 10.82 2.12
N SER A 362 16.44 11.95 2.79
CA SER A 362 15.49 12.60 3.71
C SER A 362 14.18 13.11 3.08
N LYS A 363 14.12 13.19 1.74
CA LYS A 363 12.92 13.58 0.98
C LYS A 363 12.20 12.41 0.32
N VAL A 364 12.74 11.20 0.38
CA VAL A 364 12.12 10.01 -0.20
C VAL A 364 10.87 9.65 0.61
N THR A 365 9.74 9.50 -0.07
CA THR A 365 8.45 9.16 0.58
C THR A 365 8.06 7.70 0.42
N SER A 366 8.64 6.98 -0.53
CA SER A 366 8.37 5.57 -0.82
C SER A 366 9.64 4.83 -1.21
N MET A 367 9.85 3.66 -0.59
CA MET A 367 10.95 2.73 -0.87
C MET A 367 10.43 1.35 -1.32
N HIS A 368 9.20 1.31 -1.84
CA HIS A 368 8.54 0.10 -2.32
C HIS A 368 9.43 -0.67 -3.31
N HIS A 369 9.71 -1.95 -3.04
CA HIS A 369 10.62 -2.82 -3.81
C HIS A 369 12.03 -2.28 -4.10
N MET A 370 12.55 -1.32 -3.31
CA MET A 370 13.81 -0.65 -3.65
C MET A 370 14.98 -1.64 -3.87
N PHE A 371 15.11 -2.67 -3.03
CA PHE A 371 16.13 -3.73 -3.11
C PHE A 371 15.52 -5.14 -3.26
N ASP A 372 14.30 -5.25 -3.80
CA ASP A 372 13.69 -6.55 -4.02
C ASP A 372 14.55 -7.41 -4.95
N THR A 373 14.93 -8.61 -4.53
CA THR A 373 15.78 -9.54 -5.28
C THR A 373 17.16 -8.95 -5.61
N ALA A 374 17.62 -7.93 -4.87
CA ALA A 374 19.01 -7.49 -4.89
C ALA A 374 19.87 -8.46 -4.06
N THR A 375 20.03 -9.69 -4.57
CA THR A 375 20.53 -10.86 -3.81
C THR A 375 21.94 -10.72 -3.21
N SER A 376 22.76 -9.78 -3.70
CA SER A 376 24.10 -9.50 -3.15
C SER A 376 24.17 -8.26 -2.23
N PHE A 377 23.10 -7.47 -2.12
CA PHE A 377 23.13 -6.19 -1.42
C PHE A 377 23.23 -6.38 0.10
N ASN A 378 24.26 -5.81 0.71
CA ASN A 378 24.50 -5.87 2.16
C ASN A 378 25.34 -4.68 2.65
N GLN A 379 25.13 -3.48 2.11
CA GLN A 379 25.87 -2.28 2.48
C GLN A 379 25.21 -1.51 3.62
N ASP A 380 26.03 -0.86 4.45
CA ASP A 380 25.57 -0.09 5.59
C ASP A 380 24.70 1.11 5.15
N ILE A 381 23.46 1.11 5.61
CA ILE A 381 22.46 2.16 5.38
C ILE A 381 21.87 2.66 6.70
N SER A 382 22.56 2.38 7.82
CA SER A 382 22.15 2.78 9.17
C SER A 382 21.97 4.30 9.32
N ASN A 383 22.76 5.09 8.59
CA ASN A 383 22.76 6.55 8.67
C ASN A 383 21.66 7.23 7.82
N TRP A 384 20.86 6.47 7.07
CA TRP A 384 19.80 7.04 6.25
C TRP A 384 18.68 7.66 7.09
N ASN A 385 18.33 8.90 6.78
CA ASN A 385 17.15 9.55 7.35
C ASN A 385 15.89 9.17 6.57
N ILE A 386 15.20 8.13 7.03
CA ILE A 386 13.96 7.61 6.41
C ILE A 386 12.68 8.23 6.99
N GLY A 387 12.76 9.25 7.85
CA GLY A 387 11.62 9.78 8.60
C GLY A 387 10.51 10.44 7.76
N ALA A 388 10.67 10.53 6.44
CA ALA A 388 9.65 10.95 5.48
C ALA A 388 8.91 9.78 4.79
N VAL A 389 9.44 8.56 4.88
CA VAL A 389 8.92 7.38 4.18
C VAL A 389 7.61 6.91 4.81
N THR A 390 6.62 6.61 3.97
CA THR A 390 5.33 6.07 4.37
C THR A 390 5.08 4.64 3.88
N VAL A 391 5.80 4.18 2.85
CA VAL A 391 5.65 2.85 2.23
C VAL A 391 7.02 2.17 2.11
N MET A 392 7.15 0.98 2.70
CA MET A 392 8.36 0.15 2.67
C MET A 392 8.08 -1.30 2.26
N SER A 393 6.90 -1.57 1.70
CA SER A 393 6.53 -2.92 1.31
C SER A 393 7.50 -3.47 0.26
N TRP A 394 7.90 -4.72 0.44
CA TRP A 394 8.88 -5.45 -0.39
C TRP A 394 10.30 -4.87 -0.44
N MET A 395 10.65 -3.89 0.40
CA MET A 395 11.92 -3.16 0.28
C MET A 395 13.16 -4.06 0.22
N PHE A 396 13.22 -5.12 1.04
CA PHE A 396 14.30 -6.12 1.08
C PHE A 396 13.81 -7.54 0.77
N CYS A 397 12.67 -7.67 0.09
CA CYS A 397 12.17 -8.98 -0.32
C CYS A 397 13.24 -9.70 -1.15
N ARG A 398 13.53 -10.97 -0.86
CA ARG A 398 14.54 -11.81 -1.52
C ARG A 398 15.95 -11.20 -1.57
N ALA A 399 16.26 -10.22 -0.72
CA ALA A 399 17.62 -9.72 -0.50
C ALA A 399 18.38 -10.70 0.42
N HIS A 400 18.70 -11.88 -0.11
CA HIS A 400 19.08 -13.06 0.68
C HIS A 400 20.20 -12.86 1.71
N VAL A 401 21.15 -11.96 1.45
CA VAL A 401 22.34 -11.72 2.29
C VAL A 401 22.26 -10.43 3.12
N PHE A 402 21.18 -9.66 3.01
CA PHE A 402 21.04 -8.38 3.71
C PHE A 402 20.90 -8.60 5.22
N ASN A 403 21.80 -7.98 6.00
CA ASN A 403 21.82 -8.09 7.46
C ASN A 403 22.49 -6.87 8.12
N GLN A 404 22.20 -5.66 7.65
CA GLN A 404 22.79 -4.41 8.18
C GLN A 404 21.91 -3.76 9.24
N ASP A 405 22.54 -3.08 10.20
CA ASP A 405 21.86 -2.43 11.32
C ASP A 405 20.97 -1.28 10.81
N ILE A 406 19.65 -1.47 10.97
CA ILE A 406 18.61 -0.50 10.63
C ILE A 406 17.73 -0.19 11.86
N GLY A 407 18.18 -0.58 13.05
CA GLY A 407 17.41 -0.40 14.29
C GLY A 407 17.17 1.06 14.68
N SER A 408 18.00 1.97 14.18
CA SER A 408 17.95 3.41 14.43
C SER A 408 16.97 4.18 13.54
N TRP A 409 16.37 3.53 12.54
CA TRP A 409 15.47 4.14 11.59
C TRP A 409 14.14 4.61 12.24
N ASP A 410 13.72 5.85 11.92
CA ASP A 410 12.40 6.37 12.32
C ASP A 410 11.32 5.90 11.35
N VAL A 411 10.71 4.76 11.66
CA VAL A 411 9.59 4.17 10.90
C VAL A 411 8.21 4.68 11.32
N SER A 412 8.12 5.71 12.19
CA SER A 412 6.86 6.15 12.81
C SER A 412 5.80 6.72 11.86
N LYS A 413 6.13 6.90 10.58
CA LYS A 413 5.20 7.32 9.50
C LYS A 413 4.83 6.19 8.55
N VAL A 414 5.48 5.04 8.63
CA VAL A 414 5.23 3.90 7.73
C VAL A 414 3.87 3.28 8.05
N THR A 415 3.09 2.98 7.01
CA THR A 415 1.76 2.37 7.13
C THR A 415 1.68 0.99 6.47
N ASP A 416 2.60 0.67 5.55
CA ASP A 416 2.66 -0.61 4.83
C ASP A 416 4.09 -1.19 4.91
N MET A 417 4.23 -2.34 5.60
CA MET A 417 5.47 -3.11 5.78
C MET A 417 5.37 -4.53 5.21
N ARG A 418 4.38 -4.80 4.36
CA ARG A 418 4.19 -6.12 3.76
C ARG A 418 5.44 -6.61 3.04
N ASP A 419 5.76 -7.88 3.21
CA ASP A 419 6.88 -8.56 2.54
C ASP A 419 8.26 -7.88 2.73
N MET A 420 8.41 -6.96 3.68
CA MET A 420 9.61 -6.11 3.78
C MET A 420 10.90 -6.93 3.85
N PHE A 421 10.90 -8.06 4.58
CA PHE A 421 12.02 -8.99 4.70
C PHE A 421 11.70 -10.41 4.20
N HIS A 422 10.65 -10.56 3.38
CA HIS A 422 10.28 -11.87 2.83
C HIS A 422 11.49 -12.49 2.11
N ASP A 423 11.93 -13.70 2.47
CA ASP A 423 13.13 -14.39 1.93
C ASP A 423 14.46 -13.61 2.07
N ALA A 424 14.55 -12.65 2.99
CA ALA A 424 15.83 -12.07 3.47
C ALA A 424 16.51 -13.06 4.44
N ILE A 425 16.95 -14.21 3.92
CA ILE A 425 17.30 -15.44 4.66
C ILE A 425 18.13 -15.19 5.94
N VAL A 426 19.12 -14.31 5.90
CA VAL A 426 20.08 -14.10 7.01
C VAL A 426 19.76 -12.87 7.89
N PHE A 427 18.70 -12.12 7.61
CA PHE A 427 18.37 -10.91 8.35
C PHE A 427 18.02 -11.24 9.80
N ASN A 428 18.73 -10.62 10.75
CA ASN A 428 18.54 -10.82 12.18
C ASN A 428 19.04 -9.61 13.00
N GLN A 429 18.79 -8.38 12.52
CA GLN A 429 19.21 -7.15 13.21
C GLN A 429 18.14 -6.64 14.17
N ASP A 430 18.59 -6.02 15.27
CA ASP A 430 17.71 -5.50 16.31
C ASP A 430 16.86 -4.34 15.77
N ILE A 431 15.55 -4.56 15.74
CA ILE A 431 14.51 -3.59 15.31
C ILE A 431 13.49 -3.35 16.44
N SER A 432 13.86 -3.66 17.68
CA SER A 432 13.00 -3.51 18.86
C SER A 432 12.51 -2.08 19.08
N ASN A 433 13.30 -1.08 18.66
CA ASN A 433 13.01 0.35 18.84
C ASN A 433 12.06 0.93 17.78
N TRP A 434 11.65 0.15 16.77
CA TRP A 434 10.76 0.62 15.72
C TRP A 434 9.36 0.94 16.24
N ASN A 435 8.85 2.13 15.89
CA ASN A 435 7.48 2.51 16.18
C ASN A 435 6.55 2.09 15.03
N VAL A 436 5.96 0.89 15.16
CA VAL A 436 5.05 0.30 14.16
C VAL A 436 3.57 0.63 14.38
N SER A 437 3.23 1.55 15.30
CA SER A 437 1.85 1.87 15.73
C SER A 437 0.91 2.42 14.64
N LYS A 438 1.41 2.65 13.42
CA LYS A 438 0.63 3.08 12.25
C LYS A 438 0.50 2.03 11.15
N VAL A 439 1.22 0.91 11.27
CA VAL A 439 1.17 -0.17 10.29
C VAL A 439 -0.17 -0.89 10.41
N VAL A 440 -0.80 -1.15 9.27
CA VAL A 440 -2.10 -1.84 9.18
C VAL A 440 -1.95 -3.26 8.61
N ASP A 441 -0.91 -3.48 7.82
CA ASP A 441 -0.67 -4.75 7.14
C ASP A 441 0.79 -5.19 7.35
N MET A 442 0.96 -6.36 7.98
CA MET A 442 2.25 -7.01 8.25
C MET A 442 2.34 -8.38 7.57
N SER A 443 1.46 -8.66 6.59
CA SER A 443 1.48 -9.92 5.87
C SER A 443 2.85 -10.16 5.23
N TYR A 444 3.34 -11.40 5.32
CA TYR A 444 4.65 -11.85 4.80
C TYR A 444 5.89 -11.12 5.34
N MET A 445 5.79 -10.22 6.32
CA MET A 445 6.89 -9.32 6.72
C MET A 445 8.23 -10.04 6.98
N PHE A 446 8.20 -11.20 7.65
CA PHE A 446 9.37 -12.06 7.91
C PHE A 446 9.26 -13.45 7.27
N SER A 447 8.37 -13.65 6.31
CA SER A 447 8.18 -14.95 5.67
C SER A 447 9.50 -15.43 5.03
N GLY A 448 10.03 -16.59 5.39
CA GLY A 448 11.31 -17.11 4.87
C GLY A 448 12.56 -16.42 5.43
N THR A 449 12.43 -15.54 6.43
CA THR A 449 13.57 -14.92 7.13
C THR A 449 14.17 -15.88 8.15
N HIS A 450 14.78 -16.97 7.67
CA HIS A 450 15.20 -18.14 8.46
C HIS A 450 15.97 -17.82 9.75
N ALA A 451 16.82 -16.79 9.75
CA ALA A 451 17.67 -16.42 10.88
C ALA A 451 17.02 -15.47 11.90
N PHE A 452 15.87 -14.86 11.59
CA PHE A 452 15.29 -13.80 12.41
C PHE A 452 14.79 -14.33 13.77
N ASN A 453 15.27 -13.71 14.84
CA ASN A 453 14.90 -14.05 16.21
C ASN A 453 15.15 -12.87 17.18
N GLN A 454 14.85 -11.64 16.75
CA GLN A 454 15.05 -10.42 17.56
C GLN A 454 13.80 -10.05 18.36
N ASP A 455 14.01 -9.43 19.52
CA ASP A 455 12.94 -9.03 20.43
C ASP A 455 12.07 -7.93 19.79
N ILE A 456 10.80 -8.26 19.57
CA ILE A 456 9.76 -7.38 19.03
C ILE A 456 8.56 -7.28 19.98
N SER A 457 8.75 -7.64 21.25
CA SER A 457 7.71 -7.64 22.29
C SER A 457 7.10 -6.25 22.51
N ASN A 458 7.88 -5.19 22.29
CA ASN A 458 7.49 -3.79 22.51
C ASN A 458 6.70 -3.17 21.34
N TRP A 459 6.49 -3.90 20.25
CA TRP A 459 5.76 -3.38 19.10
C TRP A 459 4.27 -3.18 19.39
N ASP A 460 3.76 -1.99 19.09
CA ASP A 460 2.31 -1.71 19.10
C ASP A 460 1.67 -2.16 17.77
N VAL A 461 1.13 -3.39 17.78
CA VAL A 461 0.43 -4.00 16.65
C VAL A 461 -1.09 -3.80 16.68
N SER A 462 -1.61 -2.94 17.57
CA SER A 462 -3.06 -2.77 17.82
C SER A 462 -3.89 -2.26 16.63
N LYS A 463 -3.25 -1.89 15.51
CA LYS A 463 -3.90 -1.47 14.25
C LYS A 463 -3.79 -2.49 13.13
N VAL A 464 -2.99 -3.54 13.30
CA VAL A 464 -2.78 -4.55 12.27
C VAL A 464 -4.05 -5.37 12.09
N THR A 465 -4.47 -5.57 10.85
CA THR A 465 -5.63 -6.38 10.49
C THR A 465 -5.26 -7.69 9.79
N ASP A 466 -4.11 -7.73 9.11
CA ASP A 466 -3.60 -8.92 8.41
C ASP A 466 -2.19 -9.28 8.91
N MET A 467 -2.05 -10.50 9.44
CA MET A 467 -0.79 -11.11 9.87
C MET A 467 -0.50 -12.42 9.11
N SER A 468 -1.17 -12.65 7.98
CA SER A 468 -0.97 -13.86 7.19
C SER A 468 0.48 -14.00 6.75
N TYR A 469 1.02 -15.21 6.87
CA TYR A 469 2.41 -15.55 6.56
C TYR A 469 3.49 -14.78 7.33
N MET A 470 3.15 -13.94 8.33
CA MET A 470 4.11 -13.00 8.94
C MET A 470 5.42 -13.65 9.39
N PHE A 471 5.35 -14.84 9.99
CA PHE A 471 6.51 -15.65 10.43
C PHE A 471 6.59 -17.02 9.73
N SER A 472 5.97 -17.16 8.56
CA SER A 472 6.06 -18.39 7.76
C SER A 472 7.53 -18.70 7.45
N GLU A 473 7.99 -19.94 7.60
CA GLU A 473 9.39 -20.39 7.43
C GLU A 473 10.44 -19.56 8.22
N THR A 474 10.04 -18.81 9.27
CA THR A 474 10.97 -18.09 10.15
C THR A 474 11.54 -19.04 11.19
N ARG A 475 12.37 -19.99 10.75
CA ARG A 475 12.74 -21.20 11.50
C ARG A 475 13.34 -20.95 12.88
N ALA A 476 14.07 -19.85 13.07
CA ALA A 476 14.72 -19.51 14.33
C ALA A 476 13.83 -18.72 15.31
N PHE A 477 12.69 -18.20 14.87
CA PHE A 477 11.89 -17.26 15.66
C PHE A 477 11.23 -17.92 16.87
N ASN A 478 11.51 -17.38 18.05
CA ASN A 478 10.93 -17.82 19.31
C ASN A 478 10.93 -16.69 20.36
N GLN A 479 10.61 -15.46 19.96
CA GLN A 479 10.58 -14.30 20.86
C GLN A 479 9.19 -14.05 21.45
N ASP A 480 9.15 -13.52 22.67
CA ASP A 480 7.91 -13.28 23.39
C ASP A 480 7.05 -12.21 22.68
N ILE A 481 5.86 -12.63 22.27
CA ILE A 481 4.83 -11.80 21.62
C ILE A 481 3.50 -11.87 22.39
N SER A 482 3.55 -12.32 23.65
CA SER A 482 2.36 -12.50 24.51
C SER A 482 1.61 -11.20 24.77
N ASN A 483 2.31 -10.06 24.74
CA ASN A 483 1.77 -8.72 25.02
C ASN A 483 1.17 -8.02 23.79
N TRP A 484 1.21 -8.64 22.61
CA TRP A 484 0.66 -8.06 21.38
C TRP A 484 -0.87 -7.96 21.44
N ASP A 485 -1.40 -6.78 21.13
CA ASP A 485 -2.84 -6.57 20.93
C ASP A 485 -3.24 -7.00 19.51
N VAL A 486 -3.69 -8.24 19.38
CA VAL A 486 -4.18 -8.83 18.12
C VAL A 486 -5.70 -8.69 17.93
N SER A 487 -6.39 -7.89 18.76
CA SER A 487 -7.87 -7.79 18.79
C SER A 487 -8.51 -7.29 17.50
N LYS A 488 -7.73 -6.76 16.55
CA LYS A 488 -8.19 -6.31 15.22
C LYS A 488 -7.79 -7.22 14.07
N VAL A 489 -6.96 -8.24 14.33
CA VAL A 489 -6.53 -9.17 13.29
C VAL A 489 -7.72 -10.02 12.85
N THR A 490 -7.92 -10.10 11.54
CA THR A 490 -8.96 -10.94 10.93
C THR A 490 -8.35 -12.14 10.21
N ASN A 491 -7.09 -12.06 9.77
CA ASN A 491 -6.44 -13.11 8.98
C ASN A 491 -5.11 -13.56 9.63
N MET A 492 -5.03 -14.84 10.01
CA MET A 492 -3.82 -15.51 10.56
C MET A 492 -3.36 -16.70 9.71
N TYR A 493 -3.79 -16.76 8.44
CA TYR A 493 -3.42 -17.81 7.49
C TYR A 493 -1.89 -17.97 7.40
N HIS A 494 -1.36 -19.18 7.61
CA HIS A 494 0.08 -19.50 7.64
C HIS A 494 0.96 -18.70 8.62
N MET A 495 0.42 -17.97 9.59
CA MET A 495 1.20 -17.00 10.40
C MET A 495 2.51 -17.57 10.96
N PHE A 496 2.53 -18.81 11.46
CA PHE A 496 3.71 -19.51 11.98
C PHE A 496 4.06 -20.78 11.20
N SER A 497 3.54 -20.97 10.00
CA SER A 497 3.79 -22.17 9.18
C SER A 497 5.30 -22.38 8.98
N GLY A 498 5.88 -23.51 9.36
CA GLY A 498 7.33 -23.77 9.25
C GLY A 498 8.21 -23.03 10.27
N ALA A 499 7.64 -22.31 11.24
CA ALA A 499 8.40 -21.67 12.32
C ALA A 499 8.85 -22.72 13.37
N HIS A 500 9.86 -23.53 13.00
CA HIS A 500 10.23 -24.75 13.75
C HIS A 500 10.61 -24.54 15.22
N ALA A 501 11.08 -23.36 15.62
CA ALA A 501 11.48 -23.06 16.98
C ALA A 501 10.38 -22.41 17.84
N PHE A 502 9.26 -22.01 17.23
CA PHE A 502 8.25 -21.19 17.90
C PHE A 502 7.48 -21.99 18.96
N ASN A 503 7.51 -21.52 20.22
CA ASN A 503 6.78 -22.11 21.35
C ASN A 503 6.41 -21.06 22.42
N GLN A 504 6.03 -19.86 22.00
CA GLN A 504 5.76 -18.75 22.92
C GLN A 504 4.31 -18.70 23.37
N ASP A 505 4.13 -18.23 24.60
CA ASP A 505 2.86 -18.23 25.31
C ASP A 505 1.90 -17.16 24.76
N ILE A 506 0.97 -17.59 23.92
CA ILE A 506 -0.02 -16.75 23.25
C ILE A 506 -1.44 -16.96 23.80
N ARG A 507 -1.57 -17.50 25.02
CA ARG A 507 -2.87 -17.86 25.61
C ARG A 507 -3.82 -16.68 25.82
N ASN A 508 -3.27 -15.47 25.92
CA ASN A 508 -4.02 -14.24 26.22
C ASN A 508 -4.40 -13.43 24.96
N TRP A 509 -4.07 -13.93 23.76
CA TRP A 509 -4.44 -13.25 22.51
C TRP A 509 -5.96 -13.22 22.30
N GLU A 510 -6.49 -12.05 21.96
CA GLU A 510 -7.91 -11.89 21.60
C GLU A 510 -8.11 -12.18 20.12
N VAL A 511 -8.44 -13.44 19.79
CA VAL A 511 -8.62 -13.91 18.40
C VAL A 511 -10.08 -13.92 17.90
N SER A 512 -11.00 -13.27 18.65
CA SER A 512 -12.46 -13.27 18.41
C SER A 512 -12.92 -12.67 17.06
N LYS A 513 -11.99 -12.09 16.28
CA LYS A 513 -12.24 -11.53 14.94
C LYS A 513 -11.59 -12.29 13.81
N VAL A 514 -10.79 -13.32 14.11
CA VAL A 514 -10.10 -14.13 13.10
C VAL A 514 -11.13 -14.98 12.35
N ASP A 515 -11.09 -14.95 11.02
CA ASP A 515 -11.98 -15.71 10.14
C ASP A 515 -11.34 -17.01 9.59
N THR A 516 -10.01 -17.07 9.52
CA THR A 516 -9.25 -18.25 9.09
C THR A 516 -7.96 -18.44 9.90
N MET A 517 -7.71 -19.70 10.27
CA MET A 517 -6.48 -20.17 10.92
C MET A 517 -5.83 -21.32 10.15
N SER A 518 -6.19 -21.51 8.87
CA SER A 518 -5.61 -22.56 8.06
C SER A 518 -4.08 -22.44 8.02
N TRP A 519 -3.40 -23.57 8.18
CA TRP A 519 -1.94 -23.70 8.21
C TRP A 519 -1.21 -22.88 9.28
N MET A 520 -1.91 -22.26 10.24
CA MET A 520 -1.31 -21.30 11.17
C MET A 520 -0.10 -21.86 11.92
N PHE A 521 -0.15 -23.12 12.36
CA PHE A 521 0.93 -23.81 13.07
C PHE A 521 1.53 -24.99 12.30
N TYR A 522 1.23 -25.13 11.00
CA TYR A 522 1.76 -26.23 10.19
C TYR A 522 3.29 -26.31 10.31
N GLU A 523 3.85 -27.50 10.60
CA GLU A 523 5.29 -27.72 10.80
C GLU A 523 5.98 -26.88 11.90
N THR A 524 5.23 -26.37 12.88
CA THR A 524 5.78 -25.80 14.12
C THR A 524 6.18 -26.91 15.10
N HIS A 525 7.33 -27.55 14.85
CA HIS A 525 7.70 -28.81 15.50
C HIS A 525 7.69 -28.85 17.04
N VAL A 526 7.83 -27.69 17.70
CA VAL A 526 7.92 -27.58 19.16
C VAL A 526 6.78 -26.77 19.79
N PHE A 527 5.75 -26.39 19.03
CA PHE A 527 4.64 -25.62 19.58
C PHE A 527 3.73 -26.52 20.44
N ASN A 528 3.54 -26.15 21.71
CA ASN A 528 2.64 -26.86 22.63
C ASN A 528 2.09 -25.94 23.73
N GLN A 529 1.76 -24.69 23.40
CA GLN A 529 1.25 -23.71 24.37
C GLN A 529 -0.27 -23.78 24.50
N ASP A 530 -0.76 -23.60 25.73
CA ASP A 530 -2.19 -23.61 26.05
C ASP A 530 -2.93 -22.49 25.31
N ILE A 531 -3.84 -22.89 24.42
CA ILE A 531 -4.73 -22.04 23.62
C ILE A 531 -6.21 -22.37 23.87
N SER A 532 -6.50 -23.08 24.97
CA SER A 532 -7.84 -23.55 25.33
C SER A 532 -8.86 -22.42 25.52
N LYS A 533 -8.39 -21.20 25.80
CA LYS A 533 -9.21 -20.00 26.07
C LYS A 533 -9.47 -19.12 24.85
N TRP A 534 -8.95 -19.48 23.69
CA TRP A 534 -9.19 -18.72 22.48
C TRP A 534 -10.67 -18.78 22.06
N ASP A 535 -11.23 -17.60 21.75
CA ASP A 535 -12.54 -17.48 21.13
C ASP A 535 -12.40 -17.67 19.61
N VAL A 536 -12.65 -18.89 19.14
CA VAL A 536 -12.59 -19.27 17.72
C VAL A 536 -13.96 -19.28 17.04
N SER A 537 -14.99 -18.69 17.67
CA SER A 537 -16.40 -18.70 17.22
C SER A 537 -16.67 -18.08 15.84
N LYS A 538 -15.69 -17.36 15.27
CA LYS A 538 -15.76 -16.77 13.92
C LYS A 538 -14.91 -17.49 12.89
N VAL A 539 -14.06 -18.42 13.29
CA VAL A 539 -13.18 -19.14 12.38
C VAL A 539 -14.02 -20.06 11.49
N THR A 540 -13.76 -20.01 10.19
CA THR A 540 -14.45 -20.79 9.16
C THR A 540 -13.59 -21.88 8.54
N ALA A 541 -12.26 -21.77 8.66
CA ALA A 541 -11.31 -22.74 8.13
C ALA A 541 -10.12 -22.96 9.09
N MET A 542 -9.80 -24.23 9.32
CA MET A 542 -8.71 -24.72 10.17
C MET A 542 -7.90 -25.84 9.47
N ASP A 543 -8.00 -25.96 8.14
CA ASP A 543 -7.26 -26.98 7.40
C ASP A 543 -5.75 -26.84 7.64
N TRP A 544 -5.08 -27.98 7.85
CA TRP A 544 -3.65 -28.05 8.16
C TRP A 544 -3.18 -27.27 9.40
N MET A 545 -4.07 -26.70 10.22
CA MET A 545 -3.69 -25.78 11.30
C MET A 545 -2.57 -26.32 12.19
N PHE A 546 -2.63 -27.60 12.59
CA PHE A 546 -1.60 -28.29 13.40
C PHE A 546 -0.92 -29.44 12.64
N GLY A 547 -1.00 -29.47 11.31
CA GLY A 547 -0.35 -30.51 10.52
C GLY A 547 1.17 -30.53 10.79
N SER A 548 1.75 -31.70 11.01
CA SER A 548 3.16 -31.91 11.35
C SER A 548 3.66 -31.11 12.59
N THR A 549 2.73 -30.68 13.46
CA THR A 549 3.03 -30.05 14.76
C THR A 549 3.26 -31.15 15.80
N LYS A 550 4.47 -31.72 15.78
CA LYS A 550 4.78 -33.03 16.38
C LYS A 550 4.40 -33.18 17.84
N ILE A 551 4.52 -32.12 18.64
CA ILE A 551 4.34 -32.21 20.11
C ILE A 551 3.06 -31.56 20.62
N PHE A 552 2.23 -30.99 19.74
CA PHE A 552 1.02 -30.29 20.16
C PHE A 552 -0.01 -31.28 20.73
N ASN A 553 -0.43 -31.06 21.97
CA ASN A 553 -1.41 -31.89 22.66
C ASN A 553 -2.16 -31.10 23.75
N GLN A 554 -2.52 -29.85 23.47
CA GLN A 554 -3.26 -29.02 24.42
C GLN A 554 -4.77 -29.26 24.31
N ASN A 555 -5.48 -29.18 25.44
CA ASN A 555 -6.91 -29.41 25.50
C ASN A 555 -7.67 -28.26 24.80
N ILE A 556 -8.18 -28.56 23.60
CA ILE A 556 -9.00 -27.68 22.76
C ILE A 556 -10.45 -28.16 22.65
N GLY A 557 -10.88 -29.11 23.50
CA GLY A 557 -12.23 -29.66 23.47
C GLY A 557 -13.34 -28.64 23.76
N ASN A 558 -12.99 -27.51 24.40
CA ASN A 558 -13.94 -26.44 24.75
C ASN A 558 -14.07 -25.33 23.68
N TRP A 559 -13.42 -25.47 22.52
CA TRP A 559 -13.53 -24.49 21.44
C TRP A 559 -14.92 -24.49 20.78
N GLU A 560 -15.48 -23.30 20.53
CA GLU A 560 -16.71 -23.15 19.73
C GLU A 560 -16.37 -23.18 18.24
N VAL A 561 -16.52 -24.35 17.61
CA VAL A 561 -16.17 -24.57 16.19
C VAL A 561 -17.39 -24.65 15.26
N SER A 562 -18.56 -24.19 15.72
CA SER A 562 -19.87 -24.27 15.04
C SER A 562 -19.87 -23.71 13.61
N LYS A 563 -18.95 -22.78 13.28
CA LYS A 563 -18.79 -22.15 11.96
C LYS A 563 -17.66 -22.73 11.11
N VAL A 564 -16.84 -23.65 11.64
CA VAL A 564 -15.72 -24.22 10.91
C VAL A 564 -16.24 -25.17 9.84
N THR A 565 -15.97 -24.83 8.58
CA THR A 565 -16.39 -25.60 7.41
C THR A 565 -15.34 -26.59 6.93
N ASN A 566 -14.06 -26.31 7.21
CA ASN A 566 -12.93 -27.11 6.71
C ASN A 566 -11.91 -27.37 7.83
N MET A 567 -11.70 -28.65 8.14
CA MET A 567 -10.70 -29.18 9.06
C MET A 567 -9.81 -30.24 8.37
N ASP A 568 -9.78 -30.25 7.03
CA ASP A 568 -8.97 -31.22 6.31
C ASP A 568 -7.50 -31.13 6.77
N TRP A 569 -6.88 -32.28 7.03
CA TRP A 569 -5.49 -32.39 7.48
C TRP A 569 -5.14 -31.62 8.78
N MET A 570 -6.12 -31.17 9.59
CA MET A 570 -5.86 -30.32 10.76
C MET A 570 -4.79 -30.90 11.72
N PHE A 571 -4.77 -32.22 11.96
CA PHE A 571 -3.82 -32.91 12.84
C PHE A 571 -2.97 -33.98 12.10
N ILE A 572 -2.82 -33.88 10.78
CA ILE A 572 -2.00 -34.87 10.04
C ILE A 572 -0.57 -34.86 10.58
N ASN A 573 0.00 -36.02 10.91
CA ASN A 573 1.34 -36.16 11.51
C ASN A 573 1.55 -35.33 12.80
N ALA A 574 0.50 -34.96 13.53
CA ALA A 574 0.61 -34.40 14.87
C ALA A 574 0.86 -35.53 15.87
N GLU A 575 2.12 -35.99 15.94
CA GLU A 575 2.56 -37.22 16.61
C GLU A 575 2.23 -37.31 18.12
N ALA A 576 1.86 -36.21 18.77
CA ALA A 576 1.45 -36.18 20.17
C ALA A 576 -0.04 -35.88 20.39
N PHE A 577 -0.78 -35.47 19.36
CA PHE A 577 -2.16 -35.03 19.52
C PHE A 577 -3.06 -36.20 19.93
N ASN A 578 -3.66 -36.08 21.10
CA ASN A 578 -4.56 -37.06 21.71
C ASN A 578 -5.49 -36.36 22.71
N GLN A 579 -6.48 -35.63 22.22
CA GLN A 579 -7.48 -34.93 23.03
C GLN A 579 -8.89 -35.37 22.66
N ASP A 580 -9.80 -35.32 23.63
CA ASP A 580 -11.22 -35.51 23.40
C ASP A 580 -11.83 -34.23 22.81
N ILE A 581 -12.40 -34.37 21.61
CA ILE A 581 -13.08 -33.30 20.89
C ILE A 581 -14.52 -33.69 20.49
N GLY A 582 -15.09 -34.70 21.14
CA GLY A 582 -16.45 -35.17 20.83
C GLY A 582 -17.54 -34.12 21.08
N HIS A 583 -17.28 -33.13 21.95
CA HIS A 583 -18.23 -32.07 22.26
C HIS A 583 -18.22 -30.89 21.27
N TRP A 584 -17.40 -30.94 20.22
CA TRP A 584 -17.38 -29.89 19.21
C TRP A 584 -18.69 -29.87 18.40
N ASP A 585 -19.32 -28.69 18.33
CA ASP A 585 -20.42 -28.43 17.41
C ASP A 585 -19.88 -28.40 15.96
N ILE A 586 -20.25 -29.41 15.17
CA ILE A 586 -19.80 -29.57 13.79
C ILE A 586 -20.86 -29.14 12.76
N SER A 587 -21.80 -28.28 13.17
CA SER A 587 -22.94 -27.85 12.35
C SER A 587 -22.59 -27.33 10.95
N SER A 588 -21.40 -26.77 10.77
CA SER A 588 -20.96 -26.21 9.48
C SER A 588 -19.94 -27.08 8.74
N LEU A 589 -19.53 -28.22 9.30
CA LEU A 589 -18.42 -29.01 8.77
C LEU A 589 -18.75 -29.61 7.40
N THR A 590 -17.87 -29.39 6.42
CA THR A 590 -17.99 -29.96 5.07
C THR A 590 -16.83 -30.89 4.71
N GLY A 591 -15.69 -30.75 5.40
CA GLY A 591 -14.52 -31.61 5.19
C GLY A 591 -13.60 -31.69 6.40
N ALA A 592 -13.16 -32.91 6.72
CA ALA A 592 -12.14 -33.24 7.71
C ALA A 592 -11.25 -34.41 7.21
N ASN A 593 -10.93 -34.43 5.92
CA ASN A 593 -10.17 -35.47 5.25
C ASN A 593 -8.78 -35.61 5.86
N ARG A 594 -8.36 -36.86 6.16
CA ARG A 594 -7.05 -37.20 6.76
C ARG A 594 -6.71 -36.43 8.04
N MET A 595 -7.71 -35.87 8.74
CA MET A 595 -7.53 -35.06 9.95
C MET A 595 -6.59 -35.72 10.98
N PHE A 596 -6.75 -37.02 11.26
CA PHE A 596 -5.97 -37.73 12.29
C PHE A 596 -4.86 -38.64 11.75
N ASN A 597 -4.57 -38.61 10.46
CA ASN A 597 -3.59 -39.52 9.86
C ASN A 597 -2.19 -39.27 10.46
N GLY A 598 -1.59 -40.26 11.14
CA GLY A 598 -0.29 -40.09 11.80
C GLY A 598 -0.32 -39.32 13.13
N SER A 599 -1.50 -39.10 13.72
CA SER A 599 -1.63 -38.56 15.08
C SER A 599 -1.52 -39.65 16.16
N ALA A 600 -1.37 -39.25 17.43
CA ALA A 600 -1.40 -40.14 18.59
C ALA A 600 -2.81 -40.36 19.17
N MET A 601 -3.86 -40.04 18.41
CA MET A 601 -5.25 -40.17 18.84
C MET A 601 -5.55 -41.61 19.28
N THR A 602 -5.83 -41.76 20.57
CA THR A 602 -6.13 -43.06 21.20
C THR A 602 -7.52 -43.54 20.83
N ILE A 603 -7.77 -44.85 21.00
CA ILE A 603 -9.08 -45.46 20.80
C ILE A 603 -10.15 -44.77 21.64
N ASP A 604 -9.89 -44.56 22.94
CA ASP A 604 -10.87 -43.96 23.86
C ASP A 604 -11.30 -42.56 23.39
N ASN A 605 -10.35 -41.68 23.02
CA ASN A 605 -10.66 -40.34 22.53
C ASN A 605 -11.30 -40.36 21.12
N MET A 606 -10.86 -41.27 20.24
CA MET A 606 -11.48 -41.42 18.91
C MET A 606 -12.93 -41.91 19.03
N ASP A 607 -13.19 -42.86 19.92
CA ASP A 607 -14.53 -43.38 20.17
C ASP A 607 -15.43 -42.30 20.82
N ASN A 608 -14.90 -41.48 21.73
CA ASN A 608 -15.61 -40.31 22.24
C ASN A 608 -15.93 -39.30 21.13
N THR A 609 -14.97 -39.04 20.24
CA THR A 609 -15.15 -38.14 19.11
C THR A 609 -16.21 -38.67 18.14
N LEU A 610 -16.17 -39.97 17.81
CA LEU A 610 -17.16 -40.65 16.99
C LEU A 610 -18.56 -40.53 17.58
N ARG A 611 -18.73 -40.85 18.87
CA ARG A 611 -20.02 -40.75 19.55
C ARG A 611 -20.54 -39.31 19.59
N GLY A 612 -19.65 -38.37 19.92
CA GLY A 612 -19.99 -36.96 19.94
C GLY A 612 -20.50 -36.46 18.60
N TRP A 613 -19.73 -36.67 17.53
CA TRP A 613 -20.07 -36.18 16.19
C TRP A 613 -21.24 -36.95 15.54
N ALA A 614 -21.53 -38.17 16.01
CA ALA A 614 -22.72 -38.93 15.62
C ALA A 614 -24.00 -38.49 16.35
N LYS A 615 -23.91 -37.63 17.37
CA LYS A 615 -25.06 -37.20 18.18
C LYS A 615 -25.37 -35.73 17.92
N LEU A 616 -26.54 -35.44 17.38
CA LEU A 616 -27.02 -34.05 17.25
C LEU A 616 -27.39 -33.49 18.64
N ASP A 617 -26.54 -32.65 19.21
CA ASP A 617 -26.76 -32.05 20.53
C ASP A 617 -27.49 -30.70 20.44
N THR A 618 -28.79 -30.77 20.11
CA THR A 618 -29.65 -29.58 20.05
C THR A 618 -29.73 -28.82 21.38
N ALA A 619 -29.48 -29.48 22.51
CA ALA A 619 -29.48 -28.85 23.83
C ALA A 619 -28.23 -27.98 24.04
N ALA A 620 -27.08 -28.37 23.46
CA ALA A 620 -25.86 -27.57 23.41
C ALA A 620 -25.88 -26.48 22.32
N GLY A 621 -26.92 -26.45 21.48
CA GLY A 621 -27.08 -25.46 20.41
C GLY A 621 -26.61 -25.93 19.03
N GLU A 622 -26.17 -27.19 18.91
CA GLU A 622 -25.81 -27.79 17.62
C GLU A 622 -27.05 -27.84 16.71
N SER A 623 -26.91 -27.33 15.51
CA SER A 623 -28.04 -27.07 14.60
C SER A 623 -28.25 -28.16 13.56
N ALA A 624 -27.19 -28.91 13.21
CA ALA A 624 -27.24 -29.99 12.25
C ALA A 624 -26.00 -30.89 12.34
N ILE A 625 -26.11 -32.12 11.84
CA ILE A 625 -24.96 -32.89 11.35
C ILE A 625 -25.03 -32.81 9.81
N GLN A 626 -23.97 -32.31 9.17
CA GLN A 626 -23.94 -32.12 7.72
C GLN A 626 -23.86 -33.47 7.00
N SER A 627 -24.46 -33.56 5.81
CA SER A 627 -24.32 -34.73 4.93
C SER A 627 -23.09 -34.64 4.03
N ASP A 628 -22.66 -35.78 3.48
CA ASP A 628 -21.60 -35.89 2.47
C ASP A 628 -20.20 -35.39 2.93
N VAL A 629 -19.95 -35.39 4.23
CA VAL A 629 -18.64 -35.00 4.80
C VAL A 629 -17.60 -36.11 4.59
N THR A 630 -16.40 -35.75 4.17
CA THR A 630 -15.25 -36.67 4.17
C THR A 630 -14.42 -36.51 5.43
N TRP A 631 -14.18 -37.59 6.17
CA TRP A 631 -13.45 -37.55 7.44
C TRP A 631 -12.37 -38.62 7.53
N GLY A 632 -11.18 -38.25 8.02
CA GLY A 632 -10.07 -39.17 8.25
C GLY A 632 -9.87 -39.49 9.73
N ILE A 633 -10.19 -40.72 10.15
CA ILE A 633 -10.17 -41.15 11.56
C ILE A 633 -8.90 -41.94 11.95
N ALA A 634 -8.67 -42.06 13.26
CA ALA A 634 -7.65 -42.93 13.86
C ALA A 634 -8.25 -44.31 14.24
N HIS A 635 -7.51 -45.12 14.99
CA HIS A 635 -7.98 -46.43 15.49
C HIS A 635 -9.19 -46.26 16.40
N TYR A 636 -10.17 -47.16 16.27
CA TYR A 636 -11.48 -47.05 16.93
C TYR A 636 -12.03 -48.43 17.31
N THR A 637 -12.96 -48.47 18.28
CA THR A 637 -13.80 -49.65 18.56
C THR A 637 -15.29 -49.38 18.41
N ASP A 638 -15.72 -48.10 18.41
CA ASP A 638 -17.13 -47.75 18.24
C ASP A 638 -17.53 -47.75 16.76
N ALA A 639 -17.82 -48.92 16.23
CA ALA A 639 -18.27 -49.07 14.87
C ALA A 639 -19.70 -48.54 14.63
N THR A 640 -20.52 -48.38 15.69
CA THR A 640 -21.94 -48.00 15.53
C THR A 640 -22.05 -46.53 15.16
N ALA A 641 -21.38 -45.65 15.92
CA ALA A 641 -21.35 -44.22 15.62
C ALA A 641 -20.75 -43.92 14.24
N LYS A 642 -19.67 -44.63 13.88
CA LYS A 642 -19.08 -44.56 12.54
C LYS A 642 -20.09 -44.94 11.45
N GLN A 643 -20.78 -46.07 11.61
CA GLN A 643 -21.71 -46.58 10.59
C GLN A 643 -22.96 -45.70 10.47
N TYR A 644 -23.44 -45.11 11.57
CA TYR A 644 -24.52 -44.13 11.57
C TYR A 644 -24.20 -42.89 10.73
N LEU A 645 -23.01 -42.30 10.89
CA LEU A 645 -22.54 -41.18 10.06
C LEU A 645 -22.52 -41.55 8.56
N ILE A 646 -22.13 -42.78 8.23
CA ILE A 646 -22.10 -43.28 6.85
C ILE A 646 -23.52 -43.48 6.29
N ASP A 647 -24.40 -44.15 7.03
CA ASP A 647 -25.71 -44.57 6.52
C ASP A 647 -26.72 -43.42 6.51
N THR A 648 -26.72 -42.60 7.56
CA THR A 648 -27.70 -41.53 7.78
C THR A 648 -27.26 -40.23 7.12
N TYR A 649 -25.99 -39.88 7.26
CA TYR A 649 -25.44 -38.61 6.75
C TYR A 649 -24.57 -38.79 5.50
N HIS A 650 -24.41 -40.00 4.98
CA HIS A 650 -23.65 -40.25 3.75
C HIS A 650 -22.17 -39.84 3.86
N TRP A 651 -21.60 -39.88 5.07
CA TRP A 651 -20.19 -39.54 5.27
C TRP A 651 -19.25 -40.53 4.57
N THR A 652 -18.16 -40.01 4.02
CA THR A 652 -17.03 -40.82 3.55
C THR A 652 -15.95 -40.87 4.62
N ILE A 653 -15.95 -41.93 5.42
CA ILE A 653 -14.98 -42.11 6.52
C ILE A 653 -13.80 -42.97 6.05
N ASN A 654 -12.62 -42.36 6.00
CA ASN A 654 -11.37 -42.97 5.56
C ASN A 654 -10.41 -43.21 6.75
N GLY A 655 -9.54 -44.21 6.62
CA GLY A 655 -8.58 -44.54 7.67
C GLY A 655 -9.20 -45.25 8.87
N GLY A 656 -8.42 -45.33 9.95
CA GLY A 656 -8.74 -46.09 11.16
C GLY A 656 -8.78 -47.59 10.95
N ASN A 657 -7.98 -48.34 11.71
CA ASN A 657 -8.21 -49.79 11.82
C ASN A 657 -9.16 -50.02 13.00
N PHE A 658 -10.26 -50.73 12.75
CA PHE A 658 -11.13 -51.24 13.80
C PHE A 658 -10.31 -52.16 14.71
N ASP A 659 -10.29 -51.87 16.00
CA ASP A 659 -9.65 -52.71 16.99
C ASP A 659 -10.61 -53.83 17.41
N ALA A 660 -10.51 -54.96 16.72
CA ALA A 660 -11.25 -56.16 17.04
C ALA A 660 -10.72 -56.89 18.30
N SER A 661 -9.92 -56.27 19.17
CA SER A 661 -9.41 -56.95 20.38
C SER A 661 -10.49 -57.15 21.46
N LYS A 662 -11.54 -56.33 21.47
CA LYS A 662 -12.63 -56.39 22.48
C LYS A 662 -14.01 -56.67 21.89
N THR A 663 -14.22 -56.31 20.62
CA THR A 663 -15.51 -56.40 19.95
C THR A 663 -15.38 -57.23 18.68
N GLN A 664 -16.34 -58.11 18.44
CA GLN A 664 -16.53 -58.76 17.15
C GLN A 664 -17.55 -57.95 16.34
N GLN A 665 -17.14 -57.52 15.15
CA GLN A 665 -17.96 -56.73 14.25
C GLN A 665 -18.42 -57.58 13.06
N GLY A 666 -19.69 -57.48 12.70
CA GLY A 666 -20.29 -58.02 11.49
C GLY A 666 -20.03 -57.15 10.25
N THR A 667 -20.91 -57.26 9.28
CA THR A 667 -20.93 -56.55 8.00
C THR A 667 -22.28 -55.84 7.84
N ASN A 668 -22.49 -55.15 6.72
CA ASN A 668 -23.81 -54.54 6.43
C ASN A 668 -24.79 -55.55 5.77
N ASN A 669 -24.56 -56.85 5.95
CA ASN A 669 -25.44 -57.92 5.51
C ASN A 669 -25.82 -58.77 6.73
N GLN A 670 -26.84 -59.62 6.58
CA GLN A 670 -27.18 -60.60 7.60
C GLN A 670 -25.97 -61.46 8.02
N ASP A 671 -25.62 -61.37 9.29
CA ASP A 671 -24.49 -62.03 9.92
C ASP A 671 -24.92 -62.95 11.09
N LEU A 672 -24.06 -63.93 11.38
CA LEU A 672 -24.14 -64.74 12.59
C LEU A 672 -22.87 -64.52 13.40
N LEU A 673 -23.01 -63.86 14.55
CA LEU A 673 -21.92 -63.55 15.45
C LEU A 673 -22.06 -64.34 16.74
N THR A 674 -20.94 -64.91 17.21
CA THR A 674 -20.88 -65.69 18.45
C THR A 674 -19.66 -65.26 19.23
N VAL A 675 -19.79 -65.00 20.53
CA VAL A 675 -18.65 -64.61 21.38
C VAL A 675 -17.53 -65.67 21.36
N ASP A 676 -16.30 -65.21 21.56
CA ASP A 676 -15.13 -66.08 21.69
C ASP A 676 -14.36 -65.78 22.98
N THR A 677 -13.33 -66.58 23.28
CA THR A 677 -12.57 -66.47 24.54
C THR A 677 -11.88 -65.12 24.77
N LEU A 678 -11.83 -64.23 23.77
CA LEU A 678 -11.19 -62.92 23.83
C LEU A 678 -12.18 -61.76 23.75
N ARG A 679 -13.41 -61.97 23.27
CA ARG A 679 -14.38 -60.91 22.96
C ARG A 679 -15.75 -61.22 23.55
N VAL A 680 -16.22 -60.33 24.41
CA VAL A 680 -17.56 -60.41 25.03
C VAL A 680 -18.54 -59.39 24.44
N THR A 681 -18.11 -58.58 23.47
CA THR A 681 -18.95 -57.61 22.77
C THR A 681 -19.17 -58.06 21.32
N LEU A 682 -20.43 -58.17 20.91
CA LEU A 682 -20.86 -58.47 19.55
C LEU A 682 -21.57 -57.26 18.94
N HIS A 683 -21.26 -56.95 17.68
CA HIS A 683 -21.89 -55.86 16.97
C HIS A 683 -22.22 -56.24 15.52
N GLY A 684 -23.51 -56.32 15.19
CA GLY A 684 -24.00 -56.75 13.87
C GLY A 684 -23.69 -55.77 12.73
N LEU A 685 -23.82 -54.47 13.02
CA LEU A 685 -23.81 -53.33 12.08
C LEU A 685 -25.11 -53.18 11.31
N GLY A 686 -25.32 -53.94 10.24
CA GLY A 686 -26.50 -53.79 9.39
C GLY A 686 -26.87 -55.09 8.71
N GLY A 687 -28.15 -55.31 8.46
CA GLY A 687 -28.67 -56.63 8.14
C GLY A 687 -29.61 -57.09 9.24
N ASN A 688 -30.22 -58.26 9.06
CA ASN A 688 -31.02 -58.88 10.12
C ASN A 688 -30.15 -59.94 10.77
N ASP A 689 -29.38 -59.54 11.75
CA ASP A 689 -28.27 -60.30 12.32
C ASP A 689 -28.73 -61.21 13.45
N MET A 690 -27.94 -62.25 13.71
CA MET A 690 -28.13 -63.13 14.87
C MET A 690 -26.86 -63.09 15.73
N LEU A 691 -26.97 -62.47 16.91
CA LEU A 691 -25.87 -62.31 17.86
C LEU A 691 -26.10 -63.23 19.05
N ILE A 692 -25.13 -64.08 19.35
CA ILE A 692 -25.24 -65.12 20.38
C ILE A 692 -24.08 -65.03 21.38
N GLY A 693 -24.42 -64.67 22.62
CA GLY A 693 -23.55 -64.70 23.78
C GLY A 693 -23.24 -66.10 24.30
N ASP A 694 -22.54 -66.18 25.43
CA ASP A 694 -22.14 -67.43 26.08
C ASP A 694 -22.73 -67.60 27.49
N THR A 695 -21.90 -67.86 28.50
CA THR A 695 -22.33 -68.05 29.89
C THR A 695 -21.74 -66.98 30.81
N THR A 696 -21.13 -65.96 30.20
CA THR A 696 -20.52 -64.81 30.85
C THR A 696 -21.24 -63.54 30.41
N ASP A 697 -21.07 -62.46 31.18
CA ASP A 697 -21.67 -61.16 30.87
C ASP A 697 -21.24 -60.66 29.49
N ASN A 698 -22.19 -60.50 28.57
CA ASN A 698 -21.93 -60.07 27.20
C ASN A 698 -22.59 -58.73 26.87
N ILE A 699 -22.08 -58.07 25.82
CA ILE A 699 -22.65 -56.84 25.27
C ILE A 699 -23.05 -57.11 23.83
N LEU A 700 -24.34 -56.98 23.52
CA LEU A 700 -24.88 -57.25 22.19
C LEU A 700 -25.45 -55.95 21.60
N ILE A 701 -24.94 -55.57 20.43
CA ILE A 701 -25.39 -54.41 19.65
C ILE A 701 -25.87 -54.95 18.30
N GLY A 702 -27.18 -55.01 18.06
CA GLY A 702 -27.71 -55.48 16.77
C GLY A 702 -27.25 -54.57 15.63
N GLY A 703 -27.65 -53.30 15.73
CA GLY A 703 -27.39 -52.32 14.68
C GLY A 703 -28.65 -52.15 13.84
N LYS A 704 -28.49 -52.06 12.52
CA LYS A 704 -29.56 -51.76 11.58
C LYS A 704 -30.17 -52.99 10.95
N GLY A 705 -31.44 -53.21 11.27
CA GLY A 705 -32.25 -54.27 10.70
C GLY A 705 -32.90 -55.04 11.84
N ASP A 706 -33.77 -55.97 11.51
CA ASP A 706 -34.54 -56.66 12.55
C ASP A 706 -33.70 -57.82 13.09
N ASP A 707 -32.99 -57.58 14.20
CA ASP A 707 -31.96 -58.48 14.73
C ASP A 707 -32.52 -59.47 15.76
N THR A 708 -31.85 -60.62 15.89
CA THR A 708 -32.10 -61.61 16.94
C THR A 708 -30.92 -61.64 17.90
N LEU A 709 -31.16 -61.24 19.15
CA LEU A 709 -30.14 -61.14 20.19
C LEU A 709 -30.37 -62.22 21.25
N ILE A 710 -29.34 -63.01 21.55
CA ILE A 710 -29.36 -64.11 22.51
C ILE A 710 -28.22 -63.88 23.49
N GLY A 711 -28.50 -63.55 24.75
CA GLY A 711 -27.48 -63.28 25.77
C GLY A 711 -26.81 -64.56 26.28
N GLY A 712 -27.60 -65.61 26.47
CA GLY A 712 -27.17 -66.88 27.03
C GLY A 712 -27.30 -66.92 28.55
N GLY A 713 -26.18 -66.92 29.26
CA GLY A 713 -26.16 -66.85 30.72
C GLY A 713 -25.15 -65.82 31.19
N GLY A 714 -25.35 -65.29 32.40
CA GLY A 714 -24.60 -64.15 32.89
C GLY A 714 -25.53 -62.96 33.02
N LYS A 715 -24.97 -61.76 33.19
CA LYS A 715 -25.69 -60.49 33.08
C LYS A 715 -25.37 -59.87 31.72
N ASP A 716 -26.31 -59.97 30.80
CA ASP A 716 -26.12 -59.48 29.44
C ASP A 716 -26.66 -58.06 29.28
N THR A 717 -25.99 -57.27 28.43
CA THR A 717 -26.38 -55.91 28.11
C THR A 717 -26.69 -55.80 26.63
N PHE A 718 -27.96 -55.57 26.32
CA PHE A 718 -28.47 -55.31 24.98
C PHE A 718 -28.46 -53.81 24.76
N VAL A 719 -27.51 -53.34 23.95
CA VAL A 719 -27.22 -51.92 23.81
C VAL A 719 -27.82 -51.41 22.52
N TYR A 720 -28.68 -50.41 22.65
CA TYR A 720 -29.31 -49.71 21.55
C TYR A 720 -28.68 -48.32 21.44
N LYS A 721 -27.99 -48.06 20.32
CA LYS A 721 -27.34 -46.79 20.05
C LYS A 721 -27.86 -46.17 18.75
N TYR A 722 -28.15 -44.87 18.77
CA TYR A 722 -28.49 -44.02 17.62
C TYR A 722 -29.72 -44.49 16.80
N GLU A 723 -30.15 -43.67 15.82
CA GLU A 723 -31.39 -43.84 15.04
C GLU A 723 -31.39 -45.04 14.06
N ASN A 724 -30.40 -45.94 14.20
CA ASN A 724 -30.25 -47.09 13.32
C ASN A 724 -30.73 -48.41 13.95
N ALA A 725 -31.17 -48.44 15.20
CA ALA A 725 -31.73 -49.66 15.79
C ALA A 725 -32.96 -50.16 15.02
N GLY A 726 -32.96 -51.42 14.58
CA GLY A 726 -34.13 -52.02 13.95
C GLY A 726 -35.12 -52.61 14.95
N ASN A 727 -36.08 -53.40 14.44
CA ASN A 727 -37.09 -54.02 15.29
C ASN A 727 -36.59 -55.36 15.80
N ASP A 728 -35.89 -55.31 16.93
CA ASP A 728 -35.13 -56.44 17.41
C ASP A 728 -35.94 -57.38 18.31
N PHE A 729 -35.50 -58.62 18.33
CA PHE A 729 -36.03 -59.69 19.16
C PHE A 729 -34.94 -60.21 20.10
N ILE A 730 -35.15 -60.05 21.41
CA ILE A 730 -34.27 -60.61 22.45
C ILE A 730 -34.88 -61.93 22.93
N GLU A 731 -34.22 -63.05 22.62
CA GLU A 731 -34.78 -64.40 22.77
C GLU A 731 -34.80 -64.91 24.21
N ASP A 732 -33.89 -64.47 25.08
CA ASP A 732 -33.69 -65.05 26.41
C ASP A 732 -33.55 -64.03 27.55
N PHE A 733 -34.13 -62.84 27.40
CA PHE A 733 -34.05 -61.74 28.37
C PHE A 733 -34.47 -62.14 29.80
N ILE A 734 -33.54 -62.05 30.76
CA ILE A 734 -33.74 -62.39 32.16
C ILE A 734 -34.09 -61.15 32.98
N VAL A 735 -35.33 -61.08 33.46
CA VAL A 735 -35.78 -59.99 34.34
C VAL A 735 -35.45 -60.26 35.81
N GLY A 736 -34.84 -59.30 36.47
CA GLY A 736 -34.65 -59.30 37.94
C GLY A 736 -34.10 -57.99 38.45
N ASN A 737 -33.98 -57.80 39.77
CA ASN A 737 -33.36 -56.57 40.27
C ASN A 737 -31.83 -56.67 40.11
N THR A 738 -31.22 -55.84 39.25
CA THR A 738 -29.79 -55.90 38.90
C THR A 738 -28.85 -55.68 40.09
N SER A 739 -29.34 -55.15 41.22
CA SER A 739 -28.57 -55.03 42.47
C SER A 739 -28.58 -56.30 43.32
N THR A 740 -29.44 -57.28 43.02
CA THR A 740 -29.63 -58.51 43.82
C THR A 740 -29.63 -59.82 43.02
N ASN A 741 -29.91 -59.76 41.72
CA ASN A 741 -29.82 -60.88 40.80
C ASN A 741 -28.59 -60.68 39.89
N ALA A 742 -27.59 -61.55 40.05
CA ALA A 742 -26.34 -61.48 39.30
C ALA A 742 -26.50 -61.83 37.80
N ASN A 743 -27.64 -62.40 37.40
CA ASN A 743 -27.92 -62.77 36.01
C ASN A 743 -29.13 -61.98 35.44
N ALA A 744 -29.45 -60.82 36.01
CA ALA A 744 -30.51 -59.97 35.47
C ALA A 744 -29.95 -59.10 34.34
N ASP A 745 -30.57 -59.20 33.17
CA ASP A 745 -30.13 -58.53 31.96
C ASP A 745 -30.55 -57.07 31.91
N VAL A 746 -29.84 -56.31 31.07
CA VAL A 746 -30.03 -54.87 30.91
C VAL A 746 -30.31 -54.55 29.45
N ILE A 747 -31.35 -53.76 29.23
CA ILE A 747 -31.53 -52.99 28.00
C ILE A 747 -30.97 -51.60 28.26
N ASP A 748 -29.91 -51.25 27.54
CA ASP A 748 -29.28 -49.94 27.63
C ASP A 748 -29.76 -49.07 26.47
N LEU A 749 -30.50 -48.00 26.82
CA LEU A 749 -31.07 -47.05 25.86
C LEU A 749 -30.45 -45.65 26.00
N ARG A 750 -29.35 -45.51 26.75
CA ARG A 750 -28.71 -44.20 27.00
C ARG A 750 -28.35 -43.43 25.75
N ASP A 751 -27.92 -44.16 24.72
CA ASP A 751 -27.48 -43.61 23.44
C ASP A 751 -28.63 -43.53 22.41
N LEU A 752 -29.88 -43.86 22.79
CA LEU A 752 -31.02 -43.93 21.88
C LEU A 752 -31.87 -42.64 21.84
N PHE A 753 -32.01 -41.90 22.94
CA PHE A 753 -32.95 -40.76 23.04
C PHE A 753 -32.37 -39.40 22.63
N ILE A 754 -33.20 -38.57 22.00
CA ILE A 754 -32.96 -37.17 21.66
C ILE A 754 -33.74 -36.29 22.65
N GLY A 755 -33.03 -35.43 23.41
CA GLY A 755 -33.66 -34.43 24.28
C GLY A 755 -34.22 -34.93 25.62
N TYR A 756 -33.94 -36.18 26.02
CA TYR A 756 -34.21 -36.65 27.39
C TYR A 756 -33.29 -35.92 28.37
N ASP A 757 -33.84 -35.11 29.29
CA ASP A 757 -33.07 -34.25 30.20
C ASP A 757 -33.14 -34.64 31.69
N HIS A 758 -33.45 -35.91 31.98
CA HIS A 758 -33.75 -36.46 33.31
C HIS A 758 -34.92 -35.81 34.08
N THR A 759 -35.51 -34.72 33.54
CA THR A 759 -36.72 -34.09 34.10
C THR A 759 -37.99 -34.54 33.38
N SER A 760 -37.85 -35.11 32.19
CA SER A 760 -38.93 -35.73 31.42
C SER A 760 -39.39 -37.08 32.01
N ASN A 761 -40.68 -37.42 31.86
CA ASN A 761 -41.17 -38.74 32.27
C ASN A 761 -40.79 -39.78 31.22
N LEU A 762 -40.26 -40.93 31.65
CA LEU A 762 -39.88 -41.98 30.71
C LEU A 762 -41.07 -42.52 29.90
N SER A 763 -42.29 -42.44 30.45
CA SER A 763 -43.52 -42.79 29.73
C SER A 763 -43.79 -41.92 28.50
N ASP A 764 -43.13 -40.77 28.38
CA ASP A 764 -43.23 -39.90 27.21
C ASP A 764 -42.41 -40.43 26.02
N PHE A 765 -41.49 -41.36 26.27
CA PHE A 765 -40.55 -41.89 25.29
C PHE A 765 -40.62 -43.41 25.13
N VAL A 766 -41.02 -44.15 26.17
CA VAL A 766 -41.08 -45.62 26.13
C VAL A 766 -42.48 -46.07 26.51
N THR A 767 -43.09 -46.87 25.65
CA THR A 767 -44.37 -47.54 25.94
C THR A 767 -44.16 -49.05 25.92
N ALA A 768 -44.52 -49.71 27.01
CA ALA A 768 -44.53 -51.18 27.08
C ALA A 768 -45.94 -51.73 26.76
N VAL A 769 -46.04 -52.63 25.78
CA VAL A 769 -47.28 -53.30 25.41
C VAL A 769 -47.12 -54.81 25.37
N ALA A 770 -48.20 -55.54 25.65
CA ALA A 770 -48.21 -56.99 25.53
C ALA A 770 -48.18 -57.41 24.05
N ASP A 771 -47.34 -58.39 23.72
CA ASP A 771 -47.24 -58.98 22.38
C ASP A 771 -47.32 -60.52 22.47
N GLY A 772 -48.54 -61.04 22.60
CA GLY A 772 -48.78 -62.46 22.82
C GLY A 772 -48.21 -62.94 24.17
N ALA A 773 -47.21 -63.83 24.12
CA ALA A 773 -46.46 -64.31 25.30
C ALA A 773 -45.22 -63.47 25.62
N ASN A 774 -44.94 -62.46 24.78
CA ASN A 774 -43.79 -61.58 24.85
C ASN A 774 -44.22 -60.18 25.30
N THR A 775 -43.22 -59.33 25.50
CA THR A 775 -43.39 -57.89 25.70
C THR A 775 -42.78 -57.15 24.54
N LYS A 776 -43.46 -56.11 24.06
CA LYS A 776 -42.93 -55.16 23.10
C LYS A 776 -42.73 -53.80 23.77
N LEU A 777 -41.49 -53.33 23.79
CA LEU A 777 -41.14 -51.94 24.11
C LEU A 777 -41.20 -51.15 22.80
N ILE A 778 -41.97 -50.07 22.79
CA ILE A 778 -42.03 -49.11 21.70
C ILE A 778 -41.30 -47.88 22.20
N ILE A 779 -40.23 -47.50 21.52
CA ILE A 779 -39.38 -46.38 21.87
C ILE A 779 -39.59 -45.26 20.86
N ASP A 780 -40.21 -44.16 21.30
CA ASP A 780 -40.28 -42.89 20.58
C ASP A 780 -39.06 -42.06 20.96
N HIS A 781 -38.00 -42.17 20.15
CA HIS A 781 -36.69 -41.70 20.57
C HIS A 781 -36.55 -40.17 20.56
N ASP A 782 -37.41 -39.43 19.86
CA ASP A 782 -37.41 -37.95 19.80
C ASP A 782 -38.63 -37.30 20.48
N GLY A 783 -39.55 -38.12 21.02
CA GLY A 783 -40.77 -37.66 21.68
C GLY A 783 -41.78 -36.98 20.75
N THR A 784 -41.62 -37.08 19.43
CA THR A 784 -42.50 -36.44 18.45
C THR A 784 -43.73 -37.29 18.10
N GLY A 785 -43.70 -38.60 18.42
CA GLY A 785 -44.70 -39.58 18.06
C GLY A 785 -44.74 -39.92 16.56
N ALA A 786 -43.71 -39.54 15.80
CA ALA A 786 -43.65 -39.81 14.37
C ALA A 786 -43.29 -41.28 14.09
N LEU A 787 -43.87 -41.90 13.06
CA LEU A 787 -43.63 -43.32 12.76
C LEU A 787 -42.15 -43.65 12.46
N ASN A 788 -41.39 -42.68 11.98
CA ASN A 788 -39.96 -42.80 11.70
C ASN A 788 -39.09 -42.59 12.94
N SER A 789 -39.66 -42.23 14.10
CA SER A 789 -38.96 -42.12 15.38
C SER A 789 -39.21 -43.32 16.31
N LEU A 790 -39.87 -44.38 15.81
CA LEU A 790 -40.26 -45.55 16.59
C LEU A 790 -39.31 -46.72 16.35
N VAL A 791 -38.56 -47.10 17.39
CA VAL A 791 -37.84 -48.38 17.48
C VAL A 791 -38.68 -49.34 18.30
N SER A 792 -38.65 -50.64 17.99
CA SER A 792 -39.35 -51.61 18.81
C SER A 792 -38.52 -52.83 19.20
N ILE A 793 -38.57 -53.16 20.48
CA ILE A 793 -37.79 -54.25 21.08
C ILE A 793 -38.78 -55.27 21.63
N VAL A 794 -38.72 -56.50 21.14
CA VAL A 794 -39.55 -57.58 21.63
C VAL A 794 -38.70 -58.49 22.51
N VAL A 795 -39.13 -58.71 23.76
CA VAL A 795 -38.45 -59.59 24.72
C VAL A 795 -39.34 -60.76 25.14
N THR A 796 -38.76 -61.93 25.34
CA THR A 796 -39.45 -63.19 25.67
C THR A 796 -39.90 -63.27 27.14
N HIS A 797 -40.82 -62.39 27.55
CA HIS A 797 -41.49 -62.50 28.85
C HIS A 797 -42.81 -61.71 28.88
N ALA A 798 -43.86 -62.27 29.48
CA ALA A 798 -45.17 -61.62 29.66
C ALA A 798 -45.32 -61.03 31.06
N PHE A 799 -45.65 -59.74 31.17
CA PHE A 799 -45.82 -59.04 32.46
C PHE A 799 -47.24 -58.49 32.69
N THR A 800 -47.53 -58.12 33.94
CA THR A 800 -48.83 -57.59 34.36
C THR A 800 -48.77 -56.12 34.81
N ALA A 801 -49.68 -55.31 34.25
CA ALA A 801 -50.22 -54.02 34.66
C ALA A 801 -49.32 -52.76 34.71
N ASP A 802 -48.03 -52.79 35.03
CA ASP A 802 -47.13 -51.61 34.92
C ASP A 802 -45.65 -51.99 34.73
N LEU A 803 -45.34 -52.54 33.56
CA LEU A 803 -44.04 -53.14 33.24
C LEU A 803 -42.90 -52.11 33.12
N LEU A 804 -43.19 -50.95 32.57
CA LEU A 804 -42.18 -49.92 32.41
C LEU A 804 -41.63 -49.49 33.79
N GLY A 805 -42.52 -49.31 34.77
CA GLY A 805 -42.14 -49.07 36.16
C GLY A 805 -41.33 -50.21 36.78
N GLU A 806 -41.63 -51.46 36.44
CA GLU A 806 -40.92 -52.64 36.96
C GLU A 806 -39.49 -52.76 36.40
N LEU A 807 -39.30 -52.54 35.09
CA LEU A 807 -37.97 -52.56 34.47
C LEU A 807 -37.06 -51.46 35.02
N ILE A 808 -37.61 -50.25 35.22
CA ILE A 808 -36.88 -49.13 35.85
C ILE A 808 -36.53 -49.44 37.30
N THR A 809 -37.51 -49.87 38.11
CA THR A 809 -37.33 -50.10 39.56
C THR A 809 -36.32 -51.22 39.84
N ASN A 810 -36.23 -52.18 38.92
CA ASN A 810 -35.29 -53.29 39.00
C ASN A 810 -33.96 -53.01 38.29
N GLY A 811 -33.80 -51.85 37.65
CA GLY A 811 -32.55 -51.45 36.98
C GLY A 811 -32.22 -52.27 35.73
N ASN A 812 -33.21 -52.90 35.09
CA ASN A 812 -33.07 -53.66 33.84
C ASN A 812 -33.24 -52.78 32.60
N LEU A 813 -33.71 -51.55 32.79
CA LEU A 813 -33.75 -50.53 31.77
C LEU A 813 -32.85 -49.39 32.22
N VAL A 814 -31.74 -49.20 31.51
CA VAL A 814 -30.78 -48.15 31.81
C VAL A 814 -31.00 -47.01 30.82
N LEU A 815 -31.32 -45.87 31.41
CA LEU A 815 -31.47 -44.56 30.82
C LEU A 815 -30.72 -43.68 31.81
N GLU A 816 -29.78 -42.87 31.34
CA GLU A 816 -29.22 -41.87 32.22
C GLU A 816 -30.32 -40.85 32.44
#